data_AF-A0A2N9EI74-F1
#
_entry.id   AF-A0A2N9EI74-F1
#
_cell.length_a   1.000
_cell.length_b   1.000
_cell.length_c   1.000
_cell.angle_alpha   90.00
_cell.angle_beta   90.00
_cell.angle_gamma   90.00
#
_symmetry.space_group_name_H-M   'P 1'
#
loop_
_entity.id
_entity.type
_entity.pdbx_description
1 polymer ?
#
loop_
_entity_poly.entity_id
_entity_poly.type
_entity_poly.pdbx_seq_one_letter_code
_entity_poly.pdbx_strand_id
1 'polypeptide(L)'
;MPADINATLVCLIPKVAKPETINQFRPIGLCNTLYKAVTKILVLRLKPLLSNLIHPCQANFIPGRKASDNVIVVQEIIHSMTKSRSKVGTMALKIDLEKAYDRLEWSFIRLTLQHFNFPSSWIDLIMSCISSSSLSVLMNGERLESFAPSRGIRQGDPVSPYIFILCMEYLACLIQNEVTEGNWKGVKTARNGPSFTHLFFADNLILFAKATRSSCITINRVLDTFCSASGQKVNLSKSKIFLPNYLDHSRFGFLESELGLKLSKSFGKYLGVPILVDGRDKRAFDFILEKMRDRLTGWKARTLSLAGRFTLIQAVTMAIPTHIMQCTMLPGKICSELDKLNRNFLWGDTTEKRKIHLLNWRTISRPKEEGGLGIKNAKIRNKALLAKRTWDLYLGSTEIWANVFRTKYNLNQPYLGHQSQTWKSLYQTHDICNLGKGWLIRDGKTINFWHDHWLELGVLRNLISGPLLPNEALLKICDVWDSQGNWNLQSLSLQLPSEISKFILATPRPLIPGQADCIYWKATKNGFIFQPTEVMKKAKSLAIDFFYSLPHKNDKPPKVENLIGWTPPPTGFVKLNIDGSVLRNPGHASSGGLLRDSNGNWIQGFSHFLGITNSLVAELWGLRDGLTLARDLHISRLVVELDAKAVIDLLKPVPRTPFVTHPYSALIDDCRCLLHTFERVVIQHAHRESNFCMDLLAKEGNNLLDSCAIVIYASPPSFVVSHLLADSLGASYPRLL
;
A
#
# COMPACT_ATOMS: atom_id res chain seq x y z
N MET A 1 -30.12 23.26 -8.92
CA MET A 1 -29.10 24.03 -8.18
C MET A 1 -29.47 25.52 -8.25
N PRO A 2 -29.45 26.30 -7.16
CA PRO A 2 -29.69 27.75 -7.24
C PRO A 2 -28.68 28.44 -8.16
N ALA A 3 -29.15 29.42 -8.95
CA ALA A 3 -28.36 30.07 -9.99
C ALA A 3 -27.08 30.72 -9.44
N ASP A 4 -27.19 31.44 -8.32
CA ASP A 4 -26.05 32.13 -7.68
C ASP A 4 -24.98 31.16 -7.18
N ILE A 5 -25.39 30.00 -6.70
CA ILE A 5 -24.48 28.94 -6.24
C ILE A 5 -23.78 28.28 -7.43
N ASN A 6 -24.44 28.22 -8.59
CA ASN A 6 -23.90 27.58 -9.78
C ASN A 6 -23.09 28.51 -10.71
N ALA A 7 -22.98 29.80 -10.36
CA ALA A 7 -22.07 30.73 -11.01
C ALA A 7 -20.61 30.30 -10.84
N THR A 8 -19.81 30.38 -11.91
CA THR A 8 -18.42 29.94 -11.93
C THR A 8 -17.53 30.93 -12.65
N LEU A 9 -16.38 31.24 -12.05
CA LEU A 9 -15.36 32.06 -12.67
C LEU A 9 -14.35 31.16 -13.39
N VAL A 10 -14.02 31.45 -14.64
CA VAL A 10 -13.04 30.69 -15.42
C VAL A 10 -11.71 31.43 -15.42
N CYS A 11 -10.70 30.83 -14.80
CA CYS A 11 -9.33 31.35 -14.79
C CYS A 11 -8.47 30.63 -15.84
N LEU A 12 -7.66 31.38 -16.59
CA LEU A 12 -6.77 30.84 -17.62
C LEU A 12 -5.37 30.59 -17.05
N ILE A 13 -5.01 29.32 -16.87
CA ILE A 13 -3.67 28.93 -16.39
C ILE A 13 -2.74 28.66 -17.58
N PRO A 14 -1.57 29.30 -17.68
CA PRO A 14 -0.64 29.06 -18.78
C PRO A 14 -0.07 27.63 -18.73
N LYS A 15 -0.09 26.93 -19.87
CA LYS A 15 0.53 25.59 -20.04
C LYS A 15 2.02 25.68 -20.38
N VAL A 16 2.46 26.82 -20.91
CA VAL A 16 3.83 27.11 -21.35
C VAL A 16 4.29 28.44 -20.74
N ALA A 17 5.60 28.68 -20.67
CA ALA A 17 6.17 29.85 -20.01
C ALA A 17 5.72 31.19 -20.63
N LYS A 18 5.55 31.22 -21.96
CA LYS A 18 5.11 32.39 -22.72
C LYS A 18 3.95 31.99 -23.62
N PRO A 19 2.69 32.07 -23.14
CA PRO A 19 1.53 31.75 -23.95
C PRO A 19 1.19 32.90 -24.91
N GLU A 20 1.08 32.60 -26.20
CA GLU A 20 0.72 33.51 -27.29
C GLU A 20 -0.67 33.21 -27.85
N THR A 21 -1.20 32.00 -27.62
CA THR A 21 -2.52 31.57 -28.14
C THR A 21 -3.40 31.00 -27.04
N ILE A 22 -4.72 31.09 -27.20
CA ILE A 22 -5.69 30.60 -26.21
C ILE A 22 -5.55 29.09 -25.93
N ASN A 23 -5.10 28.31 -26.93
CA ASN A 23 -4.88 26.87 -26.81
C ASN A 23 -3.72 26.51 -25.86
N GLN A 24 -2.81 27.46 -25.63
CA GLN A 24 -1.70 27.35 -24.68
C GLN A 24 -2.14 27.68 -23.25
N PHE A 25 -3.40 28.07 -23.02
CA PHE A 25 -4.00 28.16 -21.68
C PHE A 25 -4.83 26.92 -21.36
N ARG A 26 -4.93 26.61 -20.06
CA ARG A 26 -5.86 25.64 -19.49
C ARG A 26 -6.93 26.41 -18.71
N PRO A 27 -8.20 26.40 -19.15
CA PRO A 27 -9.28 27.01 -18.38
C PRO A 27 -9.56 26.19 -17.12
N ILE A 28 -9.68 26.84 -15.96
CA ILE A 28 -10.07 26.22 -14.70
C ILE A 28 -11.29 26.95 -14.15
N GLY A 29 -12.35 26.20 -13.87
CA GLY A 29 -13.57 26.67 -13.23
C GLY A 29 -13.42 26.79 -11.72
N LEU A 30 -13.37 28.02 -11.23
CA LEU A 30 -13.46 28.39 -9.82
C LEU A 30 -14.94 28.36 -9.41
N CYS A 31 -15.43 27.17 -9.09
CA CYS A 31 -16.81 26.96 -8.63
C CYS A 31 -16.99 27.44 -7.18
N ASN A 32 -18.20 27.87 -6.82
CA ASN A 32 -18.59 28.25 -5.47
C ASN A 32 -18.27 27.14 -4.44
N THR A 33 -17.90 27.53 -3.21
CA THR A 33 -17.57 26.59 -2.12
C THR A 33 -18.75 25.69 -1.73
N LEU A 34 -19.96 26.24 -1.61
CA LEU A 34 -21.17 25.47 -1.31
C LEU A 34 -21.46 24.46 -2.43
N TYR A 35 -21.32 24.88 -3.68
CA TYR A 35 -21.41 23.98 -4.83
C TYR A 35 -20.41 22.82 -4.72
N LYS A 36 -19.13 23.13 -4.42
CA LYS A 36 -18.08 22.12 -4.24
C LYS A 36 -18.37 21.17 -3.08
N ALA A 37 -19.01 21.65 -2.01
CA ALA A 37 -19.44 20.79 -0.91
C ALA A 37 -20.49 19.77 -1.39
N VAL A 38 -21.51 20.22 -2.14
CA VAL A 38 -22.53 19.34 -2.72
C VAL A 38 -21.90 18.32 -3.67
N THR A 39 -21.09 18.76 -4.64
CA THR A 39 -20.47 17.81 -5.59
C THR A 39 -19.46 16.89 -4.92
N LYS A 40 -18.81 17.33 -3.84
CA LYS A 40 -17.97 16.45 -3.03
C LYS A 40 -18.77 15.35 -2.33
N ILE A 41 -19.95 15.67 -1.79
CA ILE A 41 -20.85 14.68 -1.17
C ILE A 41 -21.28 13.64 -2.21
N LEU A 42 -21.66 14.08 -3.42
CA LEU A 42 -21.99 13.18 -4.54
C LEU A 42 -20.83 12.23 -4.85
N VAL A 43 -19.60 12.76 -4.95
CA VAL A 43 -18.39 11.96 -5.19
C VAL A 43 -18.13 10.95 -4.07
N LEU A 44 -18.33 11.33 -2.81
CA LEU A 44 -18.11 10.42 -1.68
C LEU A 44 -19.08 9.23 -1.72
N ARG A 45 -20.31 9.44 -2.22
CA ARG A 45 -21.30 8.37 -2.43
C ARG A 45 -21.02 7.52 -3.67
N LEU A 46 -20.49 8.13 -4.73
CA LEU A 46 -20.18 7.44 -5.99
C LEU A 46 -18.92 6.57 -5.89
N LYS A 47 -17.87 7.06 -5.20
CA LYS A 47 -16.55 6.43 -5.15
C LYS A 47 -16.53 4.93 -4.81
N PRO A 48 -17.29 4.43 -3.82
CA PRO A 48 -17.31 3.02 -3.48
C PRO A 48 -17.85 2.11 -4.59
N LEU A 49 -18.64 2.65 -5.52
CA LEU A 49 -19.26 1.88 -6.60
C LEU A 49 -18.37 1.75 -7.84
N LEU A 50 -17.44 2.69 -8.05
CA LEU A 50 -16.68 2.83 -9.29
C LEU A 50 -15.84 1.60 -9.65
N SER A 51 -15.30 0.88 -8.66
CA SER A 51 -14.49 -0.32 -8.94
C SER A 51 -15.28 -1.43 -9.63
N ASN A 52 -16.60 -1.47 -9.40
CA ASN A 52 -17.50 -2.47 -9.94
C ASN A 52 -18.14 -2.01 -11.25
N LEU A 53 -18.31 -0.70 -11.44
CA LEU A 53 -18.93 -0.13 -12.64
C LEU A 53 -17.96 0.07 -13.80
N ILE A 54 -16.66 0.24 -13.52
CA ILE A 54 -15.67 0.68 -14.52
C ILE A 54 -14.69 -0.44 -14.85
N HIS A 55 -14.53 -0.73 -16.15
CA HIS A 55 -13.66 -1.77 -16.68
C HIS A 55 -12.24 -1.67 -16.09
N PRO A 56 -11.60 -2.81 -15.74
CA PRO A 56 -10.28 -2.82 -15.10
C PRO A 56 -9.18 -2.05 -15.87
N CYS A 57 -9.28 -1.92 -17.20
CA CYS A 57 -8.30 -1.22 -18.04
C CYS A 57 -8.39 0.32 -17.98
N GLN A 58 -9.34 0.91 -17.24
CA GLN A 58 -9.35 2.33 -16.92
C GLN A 58 -8.69 2.55 -15.56
N ALA A 59 -7.58 3.28 -15.48
CA ALA A 59 -6.85 3.43 -14.23
C ALA A 59 -7.09 4.76 -13.50
N ASN A 60 -7.41 5.85 -14.22
CA ASN A 60 -7.44 7.17 -13.60
C ASN A 60 -8.69 7.38 -12.71
N PHE A 61 -8.53 8.17 -11.64
CA PHE A 61 -9.57 8.55 -10.67
C PHE A 61 -10.25 7.44 -9.86
N ILE A 62 -9.92 6.16 -10.11
CA ILE A 62 -10.49 5.02 -9.40
C ILE A 62 -9.61 4.66 -8.20
N PRO A 63 -10.16 4.54 -6.98
CA PRO A 63 -9.39 4.15 -5.80
C PRO A 63 -8.63 2.83 -6.02
N GLY A 64 -7.36 2.80 -5.61
CA GLY A 64 -6.51 1.62 -5.70
C GLY A 64 -5.74 1.45 -7.03
N ARG A 65 -6.23 2.02 -8.14
CA ARG A 65 -5.58 1.92 -9.46
C ARG A 65 -4.50 3.00 -9.62
N LYS A 66 -3.31 2.65 -10.11
CA LYS A 66 -2.16 3.58 -10.21
C LYS A 66 -1.75 3.82 -11.66
N ALA A 67 -1.32 5.04 -11.95
CA ALA A 67 -0.76 5.40 -13.28
C ALA A 67 0.46 4.53 -13.65
N SER A 68 1.28 4.17 -12.66
CA SER A 68 2.46 3.33 -12.89
C SER A 68 2.11 1.90 -13.33
N ASP A 69 0.92 1.39 -12.98
CA ASP A 69 0.46 0.06 -13.42
C ASP A 69 0.23 0.05 -14.92
N ASN A 70 -0.51 1.03 -15.44
CA ASN A 70 -0.73 1.18 -16.89
C ASN A 70 0.58 1.36 -17.65
N VAL A 71 1.52 2.17 -17.13
CA VAL A 71 2.83 2.36 -17.77
C VAL A 71 3.56 1.02 -17.92
N ILE A 72 3.63 0.22 -16.85
CA ILE A 72 4.33 -1.06 -16.85
C ILE A 72 3.65 -2.07 -17.78
N VAL A 73 2.32 -2.11 -17.83
CA VAL A 73 1.57 -2.95 -18.77
C VAL A 73 1.87 -2.54 -20.22
N VAL A 74 1.83 -1.23 -20.54
CA VAL A 74 2.18 -0.74 -21.88
C VAL A 74 3.63 -1.11 -22.23
N GLN A 75 4.59 -0.92 -21.34
CA GLN A 75 5.99 -1.31 -21.57
C GLN A 75 6.11 -2.80 -21.92
N GLU A 76 5.36 -3.65 -21.22
CA GLU A 76 5.40 -5.10 -21.43
C GLU A 76 4.72 -5.54 -22.73
N ILE A 77 3.55 -4.96 -23.05
CA ILE A 77 2.85 -5.20 -24.33
C ILE A 77 3.74 -4.78 -25.49
N ILE A 78 4.26 -3.55 -25.47
CA ILE A 78 5.10 -3.03 -26.55
C ILE A 78 6.41 -3.83 -26.68
N HIS A 79 6.98 -4.30 -25.56
CA HIS A 79 8.13 -5.21 -25.59
C HIS A 79 7.78 -6.54 -26.29
N SER A 80 6.65 -7.18 -25.92
CA SER A 80 6.16 -8.39 -26.60
C SER A 80 5.89 -8.15 -28.09
N MET A 81 5.28 -7.03 -28.45
CA MET A 81 5.04 -6.66 -29.85
C MET A 81 6.35 -6.58 -30.63
N THR A 82 7.39 -5.96 -30.05
CA THR A 82 8.70 -5.76 -30.70
C THR A 82 9.49 -7.06 -30.85
N LYS A 83 9.22 -8.07 -30.01
CA LYS A 83 9.85 -9.40 -30.06
C LYS A 83 9.06 -10.44 -30.83
N SER A 84 7.84 -10.10 -31.27
CA SER A 84 7.04 -10.98 -32.11
C SER A 84 7.73 -11.26 -33.44
N ARG A 85 7.56 -12.48 -33.96
CA ARG A 85 7.99 -12.88 -35.32
C ARG A 85 6.82 -12.89 -36.32
N SER A 86 5.64 -12.44 -35.90
CA SER A 86 4.46 -12.45 -36.78
C SER A 86 4.60 -11.45 -37.91
N LYS A 87 4.46 -11.92 -39.16
CA LYS A 87 4.44 -11.08 -40.36
C LYS A 87 3.16 -10.23 -40.49
N VAL A 88 2.05 -10.67 -39.90
CA VAL A 88 0.79 -9.89 -39.83
C VAL A 88 1.00 -8.64 -38.97
N GLY A 89 1.87 -8.75 -37.95
CA GLY A 89 2.19 -7.62 -37.09
C GLY A 89 1.06 -7.23 -36.14
N THR A 90 1.42 -6.40 -35.18
CA THR A 90 0.50 -5.79 -34.21
C THR A 90 0.80 -4.31 -34.15
N MET A 91 -0.22 -3.50 -33.90
CA MET A 91 -0.11 -2.05 -33.80
C MET A 91 -0.62 -1.56 -32.45
N ALA A 92 -0.06 -0.43 -32.01
CA ALA A 92 -0.58 0.32 -30.88
C ALA A 92 -0.94 1.73 -31.37
N LEU A 93 -2.13 2.21 -31.00
CA LEU A 93 -2.57 3.56 -31.31
C LEU A 93 -2.57 4.38 -30.04
N LYS A 94 -1.88 5.51 -30.05
CA LYS A 94 -1.98 6.53 -29.01
C LYS A 94 -3.00 7.55 -29.48
N ILE A 95 -4.16 7.60 -28.81
CA ILE A 95 -5.26 8.51 -29.13
C ILE A 95 -5.34 9.61 -28.06
N ASP A 96 -5.41 10.86 -28.52
CA ASP A 96 -5.60 12.05 -27.70
C ASP A 96 -6.93 12.70 -28.10
N LEU A 97 -7.73 13.14 -27.13
CA LEU A 97 -9.03 13.79 -27.38
C LEU A 97 -8.90 15.32 -27.32
N GLU A 98 -9.53 16.03 -28.25
CA GLU A 98 -9.57 17.49 -28.23
C GLU A 98 -10.46 18.01 -27.09
N LYS A 99 -9.89 18.81 -26.18
CA LYS A 99 -10.66 19.52 -25.14
C LYS A 99 -11.68 18.59 -24.44
N ALA A 100 -11.18 17.45 -23.95
CA ALA A 100 -12.01 16.32 -23.54
C ALA A 100 -13.12 16.67 -22.54
N TYR A 101 -12.91 17.64 -21.64
CA TYR A 101 -13.95 18.07 -20.70
C TYR A 101 -14.97 19.02 -21.34
N ASP A 102 -14.51 19.94 -22.21
CA ASP A 102 -15.34 20.99 -22.78
C ASP A 102 -16.27 20.48 -23.90
N ARG A 103 -15.95 19.34 -24.52
CA ARG A 103 -16.70 18.79 -25.66
C ARG A 103 -17.87 17.88 -25.30
N LEU A 104 -17.95 17.40 -24.06
CA LEU A 104 -18.85 16.32 -23.68
C LEU A 104 -20.33 16.76 -23.70
N GLU A 105 -21.17 16.07 -24.47
CA GLU A 105 -22.59 16.41 -24.57
C GLU A 105 -23.38 16.09 -23.30
N TRP A 106 -24.24 17.02 -22.87
CA TRP A 106 -25.06 16.83 -21.67
C TRP A 106 -26.14 15.75 -21.83
N SER A 107 -26.73 15.64 -23.02
CA SER A 107 -27.66 14.55 -23.34
C SER A 107 -26.99 13.19 -23.18
N PHE A 108 -25.76 13.05 -23.66
CA PHE A 108 -24.96 11.83 -23.52
C PHE A 108 -24.61 11.52 -22.06
N ILE A 109 -24.28 12.52 -21.24
CA ILE A 109 -24.05 12.33 -19.80
C ILE A 109 -25.31 11.76 -19.15
N ARG A 110 -26.48 12.35 -19.41
CA ARG A 110 -27.75 11.86 -18.85
C ARG A 110 -28.01 10.41 -19.26
N LEU A 111 -27.86 10.07 -20.55
CA LEU A 111 -28.03 8.71 -21.05
C LEU A 111 -27.04 7.73 -20.40
N THR A 112 -25.79 8.15 -20.20
CA THR A 112 -24.76 7.34 -19.53
C THR A 112 -25.18 7.03 -18.09
N LEU A 113 -25.64 8.04 -17.34
CA LEU A 113 -26.07 7.86 -15.96
C LEU A 113 -27.31 6.96 -15.86
N GLN A 114 -28.23 7.06 -16.81
CA GLN A 114 -29.39 6.17 -16.92
C GLN A 114 -28.97 4.73 -17.23
N HIS A 115 -27.99 4.55 -18.12
CA HIS A 115 -27.45 3.23 -18.45
C HIS A 115 -26.83 2.52 -17.25
N PHE A 116 -26.12 3.25 -16.37
CA PHE A 116 -25.63 2.72 -15.09
C PHE A 116 -26.71 2.56 -14.01
N ASN A 117 -27.98 2.78 -14.36
CA ASN A 117 -29.14 2.62 -13.50
C ASN A 117 -29.09 3.47 -12.22
N PHE A 118 -28.57 4.70 -12.32
CA PHE A 118 -28.64 5.64 -11.21
C PHE A 118 -30.08 6.14 -10.99
N PRO A 119 -30.51 6.40 -9.73
CA PRO A 119 -31.86 6.91 -9.47
C PRO A 119 -32.12 8.25 -10.17
N SER A 120 -33.30 8.42 -10.75
CA SER A 120 -33.67 9.62 -11.52
C SER A 120 -33.44 10.92 -10.75
N SER A 121 -33.79 10.96 -9.46
CA SER A 121 -33.55 12.13 -8.59
C SER A 121 -32.06 12.48 -8.45
N TRP A 122 -31.19 11.47 -8.48
CA TRP A 122 -29.74 11.64 -8.40
C TRP A 122 -29.17 12.12 -9.74
N ILE A 123 -29.68 11.58 -10.85
CA ILE A 123 -29.36 12.03 -12.21
C ILE A 123 -29.77 13.50 -12.37
N ASP A 124 -30.98 13.86 -11.98
CA ASP A 124 -31.49 15.24 -12.08
C ASP A 124 -30.70 16.21 -11.22
N LEU A 125 -30.25 15.79 -10.04
CA LEU A 125 -29.35 16.59 -9.22
C LEU A 125 -28.01 16.84 -9.93
N ILE A 126 -27.38 15.80 -10.48
CA ILE A 126 -26.12 15.93 -11.23
C ILE A 126 -26.31 16.79 -12.47
N MET A 127 -27.36 16.57 -13.23
CA MET A 127 -27.67 17.36 -14.42
C MET A 127 -27.92 18.81 -14.02
N SER A 128 -28.64 19.09 -12.94
CA SER A 128 -28.82 20.45 -12.44
C SER A 128 -27.49 21.10 -12.06
N CYS A 129 -26.51 20.35 -11.55
CA CYS A 129 -25.17 20.87 -11.30
C CYS A 129 -24.50 21.25 -12.63
N ILE A 130 -24.49 20.36 -13.62
CA ILE A 130 -23.71 20.51 -14.85
C ILE A 130 -24.35 21.51 -15.84
N SER A 131 -25.66 21.42 -16.07
CA SER A 131 -26.34 22.12 -17.18
C SER A 131 -26.85 23.53 -16.84
N SER A 132 -27.03 23.86 -15.57
CA SER A 132 -27.55 25.18 -15.15
C SER A 132 -26.46 26.20 -14.78
N SER A 133 -25.20 25.94 -15.15
CA SER A 133 -24.09 26.80 -14.75
C SER A 133 -24.01 28.08 -15.59
N SER A 134 -23.57 29.18 -14.97
CA SER A 134 -23.22 30.43 -15.65
C SER A 134 -21.72 30.68 -15.49
N LEU A 135 -21.02 30.96 -16.58
CA LEU A 135 -19.57 31.11 -16.63
C LEU A 135 -19.18 32.57 -16.90
N SER A 136 -18.21 33.10 -16.17
CA SER A 136 -17.55 34.37 -16.50
C SER A 136 -16.04 34.17 -16.55
N VAL A 137 -15.37 34.64 -17.61
CA VAL A 137 -13.90 34.55 -17.70
C VAL A 137 -13.26 35.64 -16.86
N LEU A 138 -12.24 35.27 -16.09
CA LEU A 138 -11.36 36.22 -15.40
C LEU A 138 -10.19 36.58 -16.31
N MET A 139 -10.11 37.85 -16.70
CA MET A 139 -9.05 38.37 -17.54
C MET A 139 -8.37 39.54 -16.83
N ASN A 140 -7.06 39.44 -16.59
CA ASN A 140 -6.25 40.45 -15.90
C ASN A 140 -6.81 40.92 -14.54
N GLY A 141 -7.52 40.05 -13.82
CA GLY A 141 -8.12 40.36 -12.52
C GLY A 141 -9.56 40.88 -12.61
N GLU A 142 -10.06 41.17 -13.81
CA GLU A 142 -11.42 41.62 -14.04
C GLU A 142 -12.34 40.48 -14.50
N ARG A 143 -13.61 40.57 -14.10
CA ARG A 143 -14.67 39.63 -14.48
C ARG A 143 -15.32 40.10 -15.78
N LEU A 144 -15.22 39.28 -16.82
CA LEU A 144 -15.96 39.50 -18.07
C LEU A 144 -17.44 39.08 -17.94
N GLU A 145 -18.23 39.49 -18.93
CA GLU A 145 -19.65 39.20 -19.02
C GLU A 145 -19.95 37.70 -18.91
N SER A 146 -21.06 37.36 -18.26
CA SER A 146 -21.43 35.96 -18.04
C SER A 146 -22.09 35.34 -19.26
N PHE A 147 -21.79 34.08 -19.54
CA PHE A 147 -22.42 33.29 -20.59
C PHE A 147 -22.81 31.90 -20.08
N ALA A 148 -23.83 31.30 -20.70
CA ALA A 148 -24.26 29.94 -20.42
C ALA A 148 -23.55 28.96 -21.36
N PRO A 149 -22.85 27.93 -20.85
CA PRO A 149 -22.34 26.85 -21.69
C PRO A 149 -23.52 26.01 -22.21
N SER A 150 -23.35 25.35 -23.35
CA SER A 150 -24.34 24.42 -23.91
C SER A 150 -23.93 22.95 -23.82
N ARG A 151 -22.66 22.70 -23.47
CA ARG A 151 -22.04 21.38 -23.33
C ARG A 151 -20.81 21.45 -22.43
N GLY A 152 -20.24 20.30 -22.12
CA GLY A 152 -19.00 20.14 -21.37
C GLY A 152 -19.19 20.07 -19.86
N ILE A 153 -18.11 19.74 -19.17
CA ILE A 153 -18.05 19.62 -17.71
C ILE A 153 -16.90 20.48 -17.16
N ARG A 154 -17.08 21.02 -15.95
CA ARG A 154 -16.15 22.02 -15.40
C ARG A 154 -14.84 21.40 -14.95
N GLN A 155 -13.72 21.93 -15.45
CA GLN A 155 -12.38 21.58 -14.97
C GLN A 155 -12.14 22.25 -13.60
N GLY A 156 -12.03 21.46 -12.53
CA GLY A 156 -11.89 21.96 -11.15
C GLY A 156 -13.10 21.67 -10.25
N ASP A 157 -14.17 21.13 -10.81
CA ASP A 157 -15.31 20.57 -10.06
C ASP A 157 -14.99 19.15 -9.57
N PRO A 158 -15.20 18.82 -8.28
CA PRO A 158 -15.04 17.48 -7.74
C PRO A 158 -15.72 16.35 -8.53
N VAL A 159 -16.92 16.55 -9.09
CA VAL A 159 -17.68 15.45 -9.73
C VAL A 159 -17.29 15.21 -11.19
N SER A 160 -16.83 16.24 -11.90
CA SER A 160 -16.48 16.16 -13.34
C SER A 160 -15.56 14.98 -13.72
N PRO A 161 -14.46 14.70 -13.00
CA PRO A 161 -13.59 13.58 -13.36
C PRO A 161 -14.30 12.22 -13.34
N TYR A 162 -15.28 12.06 -12.45
CA TYR A 162 -16.02 10.81 -12.28
C TYR A 162 -17.09 10.62 -13.37
N ILE A 163 -17.77 11.71 -13.73
CA ILE A 163 -18.68 11.70 -14.87
C ILE A 163 -17.91 11.40 -16.16
N PHE A 164 -16.74 12.01 -16.33
CA PHE A 164 -15.91 11.77 -17.50
C PHE A 164 -15.52 10.30 -17.65
N ILE A 165 -15.06 9.64 -16.58
CA ILE A 165 -14.69 8.22 -16.67
C ILE A 165 -15.90 7.30 -16.91
N LEU A 166 -17.09 7.63 -16.39
CA LEU A 166 -18.33 6.90 -16.70
C LEU A 166 -18.68 7.03 -18.18
N CYS A 167 -18.53 8.23 -18.75
CA CYS A 167 -18.72 8.43 -20.19
C CYS A 167 -17.68 7.68 -21.03
N MET A 168 -16.42 7.64 -20.59
CA MET A 168 -15.38 6.84 -21.26
C MET A 168 -15.60 5.33 -21.15
N GLU A 169 -16.33 4.86 -20.14
CA GLU A 169 -16.69 3.44 -19.99
C GLU A 169 -17.55 2.96 -21.15
N TYR A 170 -18.43 3.82 -21.69
CA TYR A 170 -19.19 3.49 -22.90
C TYR A 170 -18.28 3.13 -24.09
N LEU A 171 -17.15 3.82 -24.27
CA LEU A 171 -16.16 3.45 -25.28
C LEU A 171 -15.53 2.07 -24.98
N ALA A 172 -15.24 1.77 -23.71
CA ALA A 172 -14.73 0.46 -23.32
C ALA A 172 -15.75 -0.66 -23.63
N CYS A 173 -17.04 -0.42 -23.37
CA CYS A 173 -18.12 -1.34 -23.73
C CYS A 173 -18.23 -1.57 -25.23
N LEU A 174 -18.17 -0.51 -26.05
CA LEU A 174 -18.16 -0.65 -27.52
C LEU A 174 -17.00 -1.51 -28.00
N ILE A 175 -15.79 -1.27 -27.49
CA ILE A 175 -14.62 -2.10 -27.81
C ILE A 175 -14.86 -3.55 -27.39
N GLN A 176 -15.42 -3.77 -26.20
CA GLN A 176 -15.64 -5.11 -25.68
C GLN A 176 -16.69 -5.90 -26.49
N ASN A 177 -17.73 -5.23 -27.01
CA ASN A 177 -18.70 -5.85 -27.90
C ASN A 177 -18.02 -6.38 -29.18
N GLU A 178 -17.17 -5.56 -29.82
CA GLU A 178 -16.40 -5.96 -31.01
C GLU A 178 -15.41 -7.10 -30.73
N VAL A 179 -14.88 -7.18 -29.50
CA VAL A 179 -14.03 -8.29 -29.07
C VAL A 179 -14.82 -9.58 -28.93
N THR A 180 -16.00 -9.51 -28.32
CA THR A 180 -16.90 -10.66 -28.13
C THR A 180 -17.40 -11.22 -29.47
N GLU A 181 -17.71 -10.33 -30.42
CA GLU A 181 -18.09 -10.70 -31.80
C GLU A 181 -16.90 -11.22 -32.64
N GLY A 182 -15.66 -11.03 -32.16
CA GLY A 182 -14.45 -11.50 -32.83
C GLY A 182 -13.90 -10.55 -33.92
N ASN A 183 -14.53 -9.39 -34.12
CA ASN A 183 -14.13 -8.34 -35.06
C ASN A 183 -12.82 -7.65 -34.62
N TRP A 184 -12.63 -7.48 -33.31
CA TRP A 184 -11.43 -6.87 -32.74
C TRP A 184 -10.63 -7.88 -31.90
N LYS A 185 -9.40 -8.18 -32.32
CA LYS A 185 -8.49 -9.06 -31.58
C LYS A 185 -7.39 -8.27 -30.87
N GLY A 186 -7.34 -8.39 -29.55
CA GLY A 186 -6.32 -7.76 -28.71
C GLY A 186 -4.94 -8.41 -28.81
N VAL A 187 -3.96 -7.75 -28.21
CA VAL A 187 -2.56 -8.19 -28.14
C VAL A 187 -2.32 -8.91 -26.82
N LYS A 188 -1.67 -10.07 -26.87
CA LYS A 188 -1.28 -10.86 -25.69
C LYS A 188 0.21 -10.73 -25.43
N THR A 189 0.60 -10.65 -24.16
CA THR A 189 2.02 -10.63 -23.75
C THR A 189 2.62 -12.04 -23.63
N ALA A 190 1.79 -13.05 -23.36
CA ALA A 190 2.11 -14.48 -23.24
C ALA A 190 0.95 -15.34 -23.75
N ARG A 191 1.19 -16.62 -24.09
CA ARG A 191 0.18 -17.53 -24.68
C ARG A 191 -1.08 -17.66 -23.81
N ASN A 192 -0.88 -17.85 -22.51
CA ASN A 192 -1.94 -17.99 -21.50
C ASN A 192 -2.18 -16.67 -20.73
N GLY A 193 -1.64 -15.56 -21.23
CA GLY A 193 -1.78 -14.24 -20.60
C GLY A 193 -3.05 -13.51 -21.03
N PRO A 194 -3.39 -12.41 -20.31
CA PRO A 194 -4.50 -11.53 -20.69
C PRO A 194 -4.30 -10.92 -22.08
N SER A 195 -5.41 -10.69 -22.78
CA SER A 195 -5.43 -9.96 -24.06
C SER A 195 -5.83 -8.52 -23.84
N PHE A 196 -5.11 -7.59 -24.46
CA PHE A 196 -5.35 -6.15 -24.32
C PHE A 196 -5.80 -5.57 -25.66
N THR A 197 -6.94 -4.89 -25.65
CA THR A 197 -7.39 -4.02 -26.75
C THR A 197 -7.27 -2.55 -26.42
N HIS A 198 -7.35 -2.19 -25.14
CA HIS A 198 -7.28 -0.81 -24.70
C HIS A 198 -6.69 -0.68 -23.28
N LEU A 199 -6.08 0.48 -23.02
CA LEU A 199 -5.71 0.96 -21.70
C LEU A 199 -6.01 2.45 -21.63
N PHE A 200 -6.89 2.84 -20.71
CA PHE A 200 -7.36 4.20 -20.55
C PHE A 200 -6.76 4.84 -19.30
N PHE A 201 -6.39 6.12 -19.45
CA PHE A 201 -6.05 6.98 -18.34
C PHE A 201 -6.74 8.33 -18.54
N ALA A 202 -8.02 8.39 -18.15
CA ALA A 202 -8.93 9.46 -18.55
C ALA A 202 -8.94 9.67 -20.06
N ASP A 203 -8.44 10.80 -20.56
CA ASP A 203 -8.41 11.21 -21.97
C ASP A 203 -7.21 10.65 -22.75
N ASN A 204 -6.22 10.09 -22.07
CA ASN A 204 -5.04 9.48 -22.69
C ASN A 204 -5.33 8.00 -22.99
N LEU A 205 -5.70 7.68 -24.23
CA LEU A 205 -6.11 6.33 -24.63
C LEU A 205 -5.00 5.63 -25.40
N ILE A 206 -4.70 4.39 -25.02
CA ILE A 206 -3.86 3.50 -25.81
C ILE A 206 -4.71 2.34 -26.28
N LEU A 207 -4.77 2.13 -27.59
CA LEU A 207 -5.47 1.02 -28.22
C LEU A 207 -4.47 0.03 -28.82
N PHE A 208 -4.82 -1.25 -28.84
CA PHE A 208 -4.00 -2.34 -29.34
C PHE A 208 -4.82 -3.23 -30.27
N ALA A 209 -4.23 -3.59 -31.41
CA ALA A 209 -4.88 -4.45 -32.39
C ALA A 209 -3.85 -5.17 -33.26
N LYS A 210 -4.32 -6.12 -34.08
CA LYS A 210 -3.54 -6.60 -35.22
C LYS A 210 -3.43 -5.50 -36.27
N ALA A 211 -2.30 -5.44 -36.97
CA ALA A 211 -2.07 -4.45 -38.01
C ALA A 211 -2.76 -4.89 -39.34
N THR A 212 -4.09 -4.98 -39.33
CA THR A 212 -4.91 -5.39 -40.49
C THR A 212 -5.93 -4.32 -40.85
N ARG A 213 -6.35 -4.29 -42.13
CA ARG A 213 -7.36 -3.35 -42.62
C ARG A 213 -8.70 -3.50 -41.90
N SER A 214 -9.14 -4.74 -41.68
CA SER A 214 -10.35 -5.05 -40.91
C SER A 214 -10.31 -4.47 -39.49
N SER A 215 -9.17 -4.54 -38.81
CA SER A 215 -9.00 -3.97 -37.47
C SER A 215 -9.09 -2.44 -37.53
N CYS A 216 -8.51 -1.79 -38.55
CA CYS A 216 -8.58 -0.34 -38.72
C CYS A 216 -10.01 0.16 -38.94
N ILE A 217 -10.76 -0.51 -39.82
CA ILE A 217 -12.17 -0.18 -40.10
C ILE A 217 -13.00 -0.32 -38.83
N THR A 218 -12.79 -1.40 -38.07
CA THR A 218 -13.50 -1.63 -36.80
C THR A 218 -13.16 -0.56 -35.76
N ILE A 219 -11.88 -0.17 -35.64
CA ILE A 219 -11.44 0.90 -34.73
C ILE A 219 -12.11 2.23 -35.09
N ASN A 220 -12.11 2.62 -36.36
CA ASN A 220 -12.76 3.86 -36.79
C ASN A 220 -14.26 3.83 -36.51
N ARG A 221 -14.96 2.74 -36.87
CA ARG A 221 -16.39 2.58 -36.58
C ARG A 221 -16.70 2.79 -35.10
N VAL A 222 -15.92 2.18 -34.21
CA VAL A 222 -16.09 2.33 -32.76
C VAL A 222 -15.82 3.77 -32.31
N LEU A 223 -14.72 4.38 -32.76
CA LEU A 223 -14.37 5.76 -32.41
C LEU A 223 -15.39 6.77 -32.94
N ASP A 224 -15.88 6.60 -34.16
CA ASP A 224 -16.88 7.47 -34.79
C ASP A 224 -18.23 7.36 -34.10
N THR A 225 -18.64 6.14 -33.74
CA THR A 225 -19.86 5.90 -32.94
C THR A 225 -19.75 6.60 -31.58
N PHE A 226 -18.63 6.44 -30.89
CA PHE A 226 -18.38 7.09 -29.60
C PHE A 226 -18.35 8.62 -29.73
N CYS A 227 -17.63 9.16 -30.71
CA CYS A 227 -17.49 10.60 -30.91
C CYS A 227 -18.83 11.25 -31.28
N SER A 228 -19.62 10.59 -32.14
CA SER A 228 -20.95 11.06 -32.55
C SER A 228 -21.92 11.09 -31.38
N ALA A 229 -21.90 10.07 -30.51
CA ALA A 229 -22.77 10.03 -29.33
C ALA A 229 -22.33 11.01 -28.24
N SER A 230 -21.04 11.13 -27.97
CA SER A 230 -20.50 11.86 -26.83
C SER A 230 -20.13 13.33 -27.10
N GLY A 231 -20.03 13.72 -28.37
CA GLY A 231 -19.49 15.02 -28.80
C GLY A 231 -17.96 15.10 -28.75
N GLN A 232 -17.27 14.03 -28.34
CA GLN A 232 -15.81 13.97 -28.35
C GLN A 232 -15.26 14.04 -29.77
N LYS A 233 -13.98 14.44 -29.86
CA LYS A 233 -13.26 14.47 -31.14
C LYS A 233 -11.83 14.03 -30.95
N VAL A 234 -11.36 13.13 -31.80
CA VAL A 234 -9.96 12.69 -31.83
C VAL A 234 -9.07 13.82 -32.34
N ASN A 235 -8.00 14.10 -31.61
CA ASN A 235 -6.95 15.01 -32.03
C ASN A 235 -5.95 14.28 -32.94
N LEU A 236 -6.17 14.35 -34.25
CA LEU A 236 -5.32 13.68 -35.25
C LEU A 236 -3.85 14.14 -35.22
N SER A 237 -3.59 15.39 -34.81
CA SER A 237 -2.22 15.92 -34.75
C SER A 237 -1.39 15.35 -33.60
N LYS A 238 -2.05 14.96 -32.50
CA LYS A 238 -1.42 14.39 -31.31
C LYS A 238 -1.52 12.88 -31.24
N SER A 239 -2.48 12.32 -31.96
CA SER A 239 -2.69 10.88 -32.08
C SER A 239 -1.73 10.26 -33.08
N LYS A 240 -1.22 9.06 -32.79
CA LYS A 240 -0.17 8.40 -33.57
C LYS A 240 -0.32 6.89 -33.59
N ILE A 241 0.13 6.27 -34.67
CA ILE A 241 0.25 4.82 -34.80
C ILE A 241 1.69 4.41 -34.48
N PHE A 242 1.85 3.37 -33.68
CA PHE A 242 3.13 2.73 -33.42
C PHE A 242 3.14 1.31 -33.99
N LEU A 243 4.18 1.01 -34.77
CA LEU A 243 4.50 -0.31 -35.27
C LEU A 243 5.89 -0.76 -34.80
N PRO A 244 6.08 -2.07 -34.53
CA PRO A 244 7.40 -2.63 -34.32
C PRO A 244 8.36 -2.44 -35.51
N ASN A 245 9.60 -2.03 -35.23
CA ASN A 245 10.62 -1.75 -36.26
C ASN A 245 11.02 -2.96 -37.14
N TYR A 246 10.71 -4.20 -36.74
CA TYR A 246 11.01 -5.38 -37.55
C TYR A 246 10.05 -5.54 -38.74
N LEU A 247 8.91 -4.84 -38.70
CA LEU A 247 7.96 -4.82 -39.80
C LEU A 247 8.45 -3.84 -40.88
N ASP A 248 8.29 -4.24 -42.14
CA ASP A 248 8.51 -3.33 -43.25
C ASP A 248 7.34 -2.34 -43.34
N HIS A 249 7.59 -1.09 -42.95
CA HIS A 249 6.59 -0.04 -42.90
C HIS A 249 5.95 0.28 -44.27
N SER A 250 6.64 -0.01 -45.38
CA SER A 250 6.09 0.22 -46.73
C SER A 250 4.81 -0.60 -46.97
N ARG A 251 4.72 -1.79 -46.36
CA ARG A 251 3.56 -2.69 -46.46
C ARG A 251 2.34 -2.22 -45.64
N PHE A 252 2.55 -1.24 -44.76
CA PHE A 252 1.53 -0.74 -43.83
C PHE A 252 1.08 0.70 -44.14
N GLY A 253 1.35 1.21 -45.35
CA GLY A 253 0.87 2.53 -45.78
C GLY A 253 -0.65 2.68 -45.68
N PHE A 254 -1.40 1.57 -45.81
CA PHE A 254 -2.85 1.57 -45.63
C PHE A 254 -3.28 1.98 -44.22
N LEU A 255 -2.44 1.82 -43.19
CA LEU A 255 -2.80 2.20 -41.82
C LEU A 255 -3.03 3.70 -41.70
N GLU A 256 -2.22 4.53 -42.36
CA GLU A 256 -2.38 5.99 -42.32
C GLU A 256 -3.61 6.44 -43.11
N SER A 257 -3.86 5.82 -44.27
CA SER A 257 -5.03 6.15 -45.10
C SER A 257 -6.34 5.74 -44.44
N GLU A 258 -6.38 4.58 -43.77
CA GLU A 258 -7.60 4.10 -43.11
C GLU A 258 -7.84 4.86 -41.80
N LEU A 259 -6.85 4.95 -40.90
CA LEU A 259 -7.05 5.54 -39.57
C LEU A 259 -6.94 7.08 -39.56
N GLY A 260 -6.41 7.69 -40.62
CA GLY A 260 -6.13 9.13 -40.66
C GLY A 260 -5.03 9.59 -39.68
N LEU A 261 -4.22 8.66 -39.18
CA LEU A 261 -3.18 8.90 -38.18
C LEU A 261 -1.79 8.66 -38.74
N LYS A 262 -0.81 9.44 -38.29
CA LYS A 262 0.58 9.28 -38.74
C LYS A 262 1.29 8.13 -38.04
N LEU A 263 2.07 7.38 -38.81
CA LEU A 263 3.02 6.36 -38.33
C LEU A 263 4.18 7.02 -37.58
N SER A 264 4.54 6.43 -36.45
CA SER A 264 5.66 6.86 -35.62
C SER A 264 6.62 5.70 -35.36
N LYS A 265 7.92 5.95 -35.58
CA LYS A 265 9.00 5.00 -35.27
C LYS A 265 9.26 4.87 -33.76
N SER A 266 8.75 5.82 -32.96
CA SER A 266 8.92 5.82 -31.50
C SER A 266 7.57 5.98 -30.81
N PHE A 267 7.35 5.18 -29.76
CA PHE A 267 6.20 5.34 -28.88
C PHE A 267 6.32 6.60 -28.00
N GLY A 268 7.54 7.07 -27.77
CA GLY A 268 7.82 8.26 -26.96
C GLY A 268 7.49 8.10 -25.48
N LYS A 269 6.98 9.17 -24.85
CA LYS A 269 6.56 9.17 -23.44
C LYS A 269 5.07 8.84 -23.31
N TYR A 270 4.73 8.02 -22.33
CA TYR A 270 3.37 7.77 -21.87
C TYR A 270 3.29 8.00 -20.37
N LEU A 271 2.32 8.83 -19.95
CA LEU A 271 2.15 9.28 -18.56
C LEU A 271 3.48 9.76 -17.92
N GLY A 272 4.29 10.48 -18.71
CA GLY A 272 5.58 11.02 -18.28
C GLY A 272 6.75 10.04 -18.26
N VAL A 273 6.54 8.76 -18.59
CA VAL A 273 7.57 7.71 -18.60
C VAL A 273 7.96 7.35 -20.04
N PRO A 274 9.25 7.32 -20.39
CA PRO A 274 9.70 6.82 -21.69
C PRO A 274 9.36 5.34 -21.89
N ILE A 275 8.86 4.99 -23.07
CA ILE A 275 8.54 3.61 -23.48
C ILE A 275 9.62 3.12 -24.45
N LEU A 276 9.99 1.83 -24.37
CA LEU A 276 11.01 1.18 -25.22
C LEU A 276 12.42 1.82 -25.17
N VAL A 277 12.87 2.24 -24.00
CA VAL A 277 14.23 2.79 -23.84
C VAL A 277 15.14 1.75 -23.18
N ASP A 278 16.37 1.58 -23.68
CA ASP A 278 17.42 0.84 -22.97
C ASP A 278 17.64 1.51 -21.59
N GLY A 279 17.55 0.75 -20.50
CA GLY A 279 17.75 1.27 -19.15
C GLY A 279 19.15 1.84 -18.89
N ARG A 280 20.07 1.73 -19.85
CA ARG A 280 21.40 2.37 -19.84
C ARG A 280 21.43 3.73 -20.54
N ASP A 281 20.40 4.08 -21.32
CA ASP A 281 20.35 5.35 -22.03
C ASP A 281 20.05 6.50 -21.06
N LYS A 282 21.11 7.21 -20.67
CA LYS A 282 21.01 8.41 -19.83
C LYS A 282 20.13 9.48 -20.48
N ARG A 283 20.24 9.68 -21.81
CA ARG A 283 19.61 10.81 -22.51
C ARG A 283 18.10 10.77 -22.41
N ALA A 284 17.52 9.58 -22.42
CA ALA A 284 16.09 9.38 -22.25
C ALA A 284 15.54 9.88 -20.89
N PHE A 285 16.39 10.04 -19.87
CA PHE A 285 16.01 10.46 -18.53
C PHE A 285 16.53 11.86 -18.13
N ASP A 286 17.27 12.56 -19.01
CA ASP A 286 17.81 13.89 -18.71
C ASP A 286 16.73 14.92 -18.40
N PHE A 287 15.51 14.74 -18.94
CA PHE A 287 14.35 15.58 -18.62
C PHE A 287 13.99 15.61 -17.11
N ILE A 288 14.36 14.57 -16.34
CA ILE A 288 14.17 14.54 -14.90
C ILE A 288 15.11 15.53 -14.23
N LEU A 289 16.37 15.56 -14.68
CA LEU A 289 17.40 16.47 -14.19
C LEU A 289 17.06 17.92 -14.54
N GLU A 290 16.59 18.17 -15.77
CA GLU A 290 16.09 19.48 -16.20
C GLU A 290 14.96 19.98 -15.31
N LYS A 291 13.93 19.14 -15.09
CA LYS A 291 12.80 19.49 -14.22
C LYS A 291 13.23 19.78 -12.78
N MET A 292 14.26 19.10 -12.27
CA MET A 292 14.83 19.43 -10.96
C MET A 292 15.60 20.74 -10.98
N ARG A 293 16.44 20.98 -12.00
CA ARG A 293 17.18 22.23 -12.16
C ARG A 293 16.24 23.43 -12.25
N ASP A 294 15.18 23.35 -13.05
CA ASP A 294 14.19 24.42 -13.20
C ASP A 294 13.47 24.77 -11.89
N ARG A 295 13.27 23.78 -11.01
CA ARG A 295 12.71 24.01 -9.67
C ARG A 295 13.74 24.65 -8.74
N LEU A 296 14.98 24.17 -8.78
CA LEU A 296 16.08 24.67 -7.96
C LEU A 296 16.49 26.11 -8.34
N THR A 297 16.50 26.47 -9.62
CA THR A 297 16.81 27.83 -10.10
C THR A 297 15.78 28.84 -9.62
N GLY A 298 14.51 28.44 -9.53
CA GLY A 298 13.44 29.25 -8.94
C GLY A 298 13.60 29.50 -7.43
N TRP A 299 14.45 28.74 -6.73
CA TRP A 299 14.67 28.89 -5.30
C TRP A 299 15.98 29.62 -5.01
N LYS A 300 15.89 30.83 -4.47
CA LYS A 300 17.07 31.54 -3.96
C LYS A 300 17.57 30.83 -2.70
N ALA A 301 18.51 29.88 -2.84
CA ALA A 301 19.08 29.15 -1.69
C ALA A 301 19.62 30.09 -0.59
N ARG A 302 20.03 31.32 -0.94
CA ARG A 302 20.50 32.37 -0.03
C ARG A 302 19.43 32.87 0.95
N THR A 303 18.14 32.75 0.64
CA THR A 303 17.04 33.19 1.51
C THR A 303 16.48 32.06 2.39
N LEU A 304 17.05 30.86 2.30
CA LEU A 304 16.55 29.67 2.97
C LEU A 304 17.56 29.13 3.99
N SER A 305 17.08 28.86 5.20
CA SER A 305 17.83 28.13 6.22
C SER A 305 18.14 26.70 5.76
N LEU A 306 19.10 26.04 6.44
CA LEU A 306 19.43 24.63 6.16
C LEU A 306 18.19 23.72 6.30
N ALA A 307 17.36 23.97 7.34
CA ALA A 307 16.10 23.27 7.56
C ALA A 307 15.08 23.51 6.43
N GLY A 308 14.98 24.75 5.94
CA GLY A 308 14.11 25.09 4.80
C GLY A 308 14.53 24.35 3.52
N ARG A 309 15.84 24.32 3.22
CA ARG A 309 16.37 23.59 2.06
C ARG A 309 16.14 22.09 2.18
N PHE A 310 16.41 21.51 3.35
CA PHE A 310 16.13 20.11 3.63
C PHE A 310 14.65 19.76 3.41
N THR A 311 13.73 20.61 3.89
CA THR A 311 12.28 20.43 3.72
C THR A 311 11.89 20.43 2.25
N LEU A 312 12.40 21.38 1.46
CA LEU A 312 12.15 21.45 0.02
C LEU A 312 12.74 20.25 -0.73
N ILE A 313 13.90 19.74 -0.31
CA ILE A 313 14.47 18.52 -0.88
C ILE A 313 13.47 17.37 -0.69
N GLN A 314 13.01 17.14 0.54
CA GLN A 314 12.10 16.03 0.84
C GLN A 314 10.75 16.18 0.14
N ALA A 315 10.15 17.37 0.17
CA ALA A 315 8.81 17.61 -0.33
C ALA A 315 8.73 17.66 -1.87
N VAL A 316 9.78 18.15 -2.54
CA VAL A 316 9.71 18.48 -3.97
C VAL A 316 10.72 17.71 -4.80
N THR A 317 12.03 17.93 -4.61
CA THR A 317 13.04 17.35 -5.52
C THR A 317 13.10 15.84 -5.40
N MET A 318 12.96 15.32 -4.19
CA MET A 318 12.78 13.90 -3.92
C MET A 318 11.48 13.36 -4.52
N ALA A 319 10.41 14.15 -4.60
CA ALA A 319 9.13 13.67 -5.14
C ALA A 319 9.17 13.50 -6.67
N ILE A 320 9.84 14.41 -7.40
CA ILE A 320 9.88 14.46 -8.88
C ILE A 320 10.19 13.11 -9.56
N PRO A 321 11.27 12.38 -9.22
CA PRO A 321 11.61 11.12 -9.89
C PRO A 321 10.76 9.93 -9.43
N THR A 322 9.96 10.06 -8.36
CA THR A 322 9.27 8.94 -7.70
C THR A 322 8.39 8.16 -8.66
N HIS A 323 7.59 8.84 -9.49
CA HIS A 323 6.69 8.20 -10.45
C HIS A 323 7.46 7.31 -11.45
N ILE A 324 8.60 7.78 -11.94
CA ILE A 324 9.43 7.04 -12.91
C ILE A 324 10.18 5.90 -12.21
N MET A 325 10.70 6.15 -11.00
CA MET A 325 11.35 5.14 -10.17
C MET A 325 10.41 3.98 -9.78
N GLN A 326 9.10 4.19 -9.79
CA GLN A 326 8.11 3.12 -9.60
C GLN A 326 7.92 2.24 -10.85
N CYS A 327 8.31 2.72 -12.04
CA CYS A 327 8.12 2.01 -13.30
C CYS A 327 9.38 1.33 -13.81
N THR A 328 10.56 1.89 -13.55
CA THR A 328 11.84 1.40 -14.06
C THR A 328 13.00 1.72 -13.12
N MET A 329 14.08 0.94 -13.21
CA MET A 329 15.37 1.34 -12.66
C MET A 329 15.97 2.44 -13.51
N LEU A 330 16.35 3.56 -12.89
CA LEU A 330 17.09 4.64 -13.53
C LEU A 330 18.57 4.26 -13.69
N PRO A 331 19.24 4.75 -14.74
CA PRO A 331 20.69 4.60 -14.88
C PRO A 331 21.43 5.12 -13.65
N GLY A 332 22.47 4.42 -13.21
CA GLY A 332 23.25 4.82 -12.02
C GLY A 332 23.79 6.25 -12.10
N LYS A 333 24.18 6.70 -13.31
CA LYS A 333 24.61 8.08 -13.57
C LYS A 333 23.51 9.11 -13.29
N ILE A 334 22.25 8.83 -13.64
CA ILE A 334 21.12 9.71 -13.34
C ILE A 334 20.92 9.80 -11.83
N CYS A 335 20.93 8.66 -11.11
CA CYS A 335 20.82 8.65 -9.65
C CYS A 335 21.91 9.48 -8.97
N SER A 336 23.17 9.34 -9.40
CA SER A 336 24.28 10.13 -8.88
C SER A 336 24.12 11.63 -9.13
N GLU A 337 23.62 12.03 -10.31
CA GLU A 337 23.35 13.44 -10.61
C GLU A 337 22.17 14.00 -9.81
N LEU A 338 21.11 13.21 -9.56
CA LEU A 338 20.00 13.59 -8.68
C LEU A 338 20.51 13.85 -7.25
N ASP A 339 21.32 12.94 -6.72
CA ASP A 339 21.93 13.08 -5.39
C ASP A 339 22.86 14.31 -5.33
N LYS A 340 23.63 14.56 -6.39
CA LYS A 340 24.50 15.73 -6.52
C LYS A 340 23.70 17.04 -6.50
N LEU A 341 22.59 17.14 -7.25
CA LEU A 341 21.72 18.32 -7.25
C LEU A 341 21.16 18.60 -5.85
N ASN A 342 20.66 17.55 -5.16
CA ASN A 342 20.15 17.70 -3.80
C ASN A 342 21.24 18.10 -2.80
N ARG A 343 22.43 17.51 -2.90
CA ARG A 343 23.57 17.82 -2.04
C ARG A 343 24.03 19.26 -2.22
N ASN A 344 24.22 19.69 -3.46
CA ASN A 344 24.62 21.05 -3.79
C ASN A 344 23.59 22.05 -3.26
N PHE A 345 22.30 21.79 -3.46
CA PHE A 345 21.24 22.65 -2.95
C PHE A 345 21.22 22.72 -1.42
N LEU A 346 21.39 21.59 -0.71
CA LEU A 346 21.41 21.54 0.76
C LEU A 346 22.48 22.49 1.33
N TRP A 347 23.72 22.35 0.84
CA TRP A 347 24.85 23.18 1.29
C TRP A 347 24.75 24.64 0.80
N GLY A 348 23.92 24.90 -0.21
CA GLY A 348 23.74 26.22 -0.81
C GLY A 348 24.86 26.54 -1.79
N ASP A 349 25.37 25.52 -2.48
CA ASP A 349 26.23 25.69 -3.64
C ASP A 349 25.44 26.41 -4.73
N THR A 350 26.14 27.33 -5.39
CA THR A 350 25.67 27.97 -6.62
C THR A 350 26.71 27.73 -7.72
N THR A 351 26.33 27.95 -8.98
CA THR A 351 27.26 27.92 -10.11
C THR A 351 28.44 28.88 -9.93
N GLU A 352 28.20 29.99 -9.21
CA GLU A 352 29.18 31.07 -8.95
C GLU A 352 30.00 30.88 -7.66
N LYS A 353 29.43 30.26 -6.63
CA LYS A 353 30.09 30.02 -5.33
C LYS A 353 29.92 28.56 -4.89
N ARG A 354 31.01 27.81 -4.90
CA ARG A 354 31.11 26.48 -4.29
C ARG A 354 31.32 26.62 -2.78
N LYS A 355 30.57 25.86 -1.98
CA LYS A 355 30.73 25.74 -0.54
C LYS A 355 31.36 24.40 -0.19
N ILE A 356 32.06 24.37 0.95
CA ILE A 356 32.66 23.14 1.48
C ILE A 356 31.54 22.26 2.05
N HIS A 357 31.47 21.01 1.59
CA HIS A 357 30.53 20.01 2.12
C HIS A 357 31.19 19.36 3.33
N LEU A 358 30.83 19.81 4.53
CA LEU A 358 31.47 19.37 5.78
C LEU A 358 31.24 17.88 6.10
N LEU A 359 30.17 17.29 5.56
CA LEU A 359 29.82 15.89 5.79
C LEU A 359 29.61 15.15 4.47
N ASN A 360 30.06 13.89 4.43
CA ASN A 360 29.83 12.98 3.31
C ASN A 360 28.31 12.77 3.11
N TRP A 361 27.88 12.74 1.85
CA TRP A 361 26.49 12.46 1.48
C TRP A 361 25.96 11.15 2.04
N ARG A 362 26.81 10.12 2.14
CA ARG A 362 26.42 8.84 2.74
C ARG A 362 26.02 8.99 4.21
N THR A 363 26.73 9.82 4.97
CA THR A 363 26.42 10.11 6.38
C THR A 363 25.12 10.90 6.49
N ILE A 364 24.95 11.93 5.67
CA ILE A 364 23.74 12.76 5.64
C ILE A 364 22.50 11.94 5.28
N SER A 365 22.65 10.96 4.38
CA SER A 365 21.54 10.17 3.85
C SER A 365 21.05 9.04 4.78
N ARG A 366 21.71 8.81 5.91
CA ARG A 366 21.31 7.79 6.88
C ARG A 366 19.94 8.12 7.51
N PRO A 367 19.23 7.11 8.04
CA PRO A 367 18.06 7.34 8.89
C PRO A 367 18.37 8.31 10.03
N LYS A 368 17.33 9.02 10.52
CA LYS A 368 17.50 9.97 11.63
C LYS A 368 17.94 9.26 12.92
N GLU A 369 17.45 8.03 13.09
CA GLU A 369 17.77 7.13 14.19
C GLU A 369 19.25 6.71 14.19
N GLU A 370 19.92 6.80 13.04
CA GLU A 370 21.36 6.50 12.87
C GLU A 370 22.21 7.80 12.77
N GLY A 371 21.64 8.94 13.18
CA GLY A 371 22.33 10.24 13.17
C GLY A 371 22.39 10.95 11.81
N GLY A 372 21.65 10.48 10.80
CA GLY A 372 21.51 11.15 9.51
C GLY A 372 20.35 12.16 9.43
N LEU A 373 20.17 12.80 8.28
CA LEU A 373 19.03 13.69 8.03
C LEU A 373 17.80 12.95 7.46
N GLY A 374 17.93 11.68 7.08
CA GLY A 374 16.86 10.93 6.43
C GLY A 374 16.60 11.34 4.97
N ILE A 375 17.56 11.99 4.31
CA ILE A 375 17.51 12.22 2.85
C ILE A 375 17.80 10.89 2.17
N LYS A 376 16.82 10.33 1.44
CA LYS A 376 16.99 9.01 0.83
C LYS A 376 17.85 9.11 -0.43
N ASN A 377 18.96 8.37 -0.44
CA ASN A 377 19.78 8.17 -1.64
C ASN A 377 18.92 7.73 -2.85
N ALA A 378 19.12 8.36 -4.00
CA ALA A 378 18.28 8.13 -5.19
C ALA A 378 18.28 6.66 -5.66
N LYS A 379 19.45 5.99 -5.67
CA LYS A 379 19.58 4.59 -6.10
C LYS A 379 18.88 3.64 -5.14
N ILE A 380 19.10 3.81 -3.84
CA ILE A 380 18.46 2.98 -2.78
C ILE A 380 16.95 3.18 -2.83
N ARG A 381 16.49 4.42 -3.00
CA ARG A 381 15.06 4.72 -3.10
C ARG A 381 14.41 4.10 -4.34
N ASN A 382 15.07 4.16 -5.49
CA ASN A 382 14.55 3.53 -6.71
C ASN A 382 14.40 2.01 -6.51
N LYS A 383 15.40 1.36 -5.92
CA LYS A 383 15.34 -0.06 -5.55
C LYS A 383 14.19 -0.34 -4.58
N ALA A 384 14.01 0.47 -3.54
CA ALA A 384 12.93 0.27 -2.57
C ALA A 384 11.53 0.42 -3.18
N LEU A 385 11.34 1.37 -4.10
CA LEU A 385 10.06 1.57 -4.81
C LEU A 385 9.71 0.39 -5.72
N LEU A 386 10.70 -0.19 -6.39
CA LEU A 386 10.51 -1.40 -7.20
C LEU A 386 10.38 -2.66 -6.35
N ALA A 387 11.14 -2.77 -5.25
CA ALA A 387 11.03 -3.87 -4.29
C ALA A 387 9.61 -3.94 -3.73
N LYS A 388 8.97 -2.80 -3.45
CA LYS A 388 7.55 -2.78 -3.07
C LYS A 388 6.64 -3.43 -4.12
N ARG A 389 6.88 -3.20 -5.41
CA ARG A 389 6.11 -3.87 -6.48
C ARG A 389 6.44 -5.36 -6.57
N THR A 390 7.71 -5.72 -6.51
CA THR A 390 8.14 -7.12 -6.49
C THR A 390 7.51 -7.86 -5.31
N TRP A 391 7.37 -7.19 -4.17
CA TRP A 391 6.65 -7.69 -3.00
C TRP A 391 5.15 -7.88 -3.28
N ASP A 392 4.49 -6.91 -3.93
CA ASP A 392 3.09 -7.06 -4.36
C ASP A 392 2.90 -8.28 -5.31
N LEU A 393 3.91 -8.63 -6.13
CA LEU A 393 3.89 -9.87 -6.93
C LEU A 393 3.97 -11.13 -6.07
N TYR A 394 4.82 -11.14 -5.04
CA TYR A 394 4.94 -12.26 -4.11
C TYR A 394 3.66 -12.49 -3.31
N LEU A 395 2.99 -11.41 -2.92
CA LEU A 395 1.69 -11.47 -2.25
C LEU A 395 0.54 -11.91 -3.18
N GLY A 396 0.82 -12.21 -4.45
CA GLY A 396 -0.18 -12.71 -5.39
C GLY A 396 -1.18 -11.66 -5.85
N SER A 397 -0.77 -10.38 -5.92
CA SER A 397 -1.64 -9.27 -6.35
C SER A 397 -2.51 -9.63 -7.57
N THR A 398 -3.81 -9.38 -7.45
CA THR A 398 -4.82 -9.61 -8.49
C THR A 398 -4.89 -8.48 -9.52
N GLU A 399 -4.08 -7.43 -9.35
CA GLU A 399 -4.02 -6.30 -10.28
C GLU A 399 -3.54 -6.77 -11.68
N ILE A 400 -4.04 -6.10 -12.73
CA ILE A 400 -3.78 -6.47 -14.14
C ILE A 400 -2.29 -6.61 -14.44
N TRP A 401 -1.49 -5.63 -14.00
CA TRP A 401 -0.05 -5.64 -14.24
C TRP A 401 0.60 -6.86 -13.58
N ALA A 402 0.18 -7.25 -12.38
CA ALA A 402 0.73 -8.40 -11.69
C ALA A 402 0.42 -9.69 -12.46
N ASN A 403 -0.80 -9.82 -12.99
CA ASN A 403 -1.20 -10.96 -13.82
C ASN A 403 -0.37 -11.05 -15.13
N VAL A 404 -0.10 -9.92 -15.79
CA VAL A 404 0.77 -9.86 -16.99
C VAL A 404 2.15 -10.45 -16.69
N PHE A 405 2.74 -10.06 -15.56
CA PHE A 405 4.08 -10.51 -15.20
C PHE A 405 4.08 -11.97 -14.72
N ARG A 406 3.11 -12.41 -13.92
CA ARG A 406 2.99 -13.81 -13.47
C ARG A 406 2.75 -14.79 -14.61
N THR A 407 1.98 -14.39 -15.64
CA THR A 407 1.70 -15.25 -16.80
C THR A 407 2.85 -15.29 -17.80
N LYS A 408 3.66 -14.23 -17.87
CA LYS A 408 4.80 -14.14 -18.78
C LYS A 408 6.11 -14.64 -18.18
N TYR A 409 6.32 -14.41 -16.88
CA TYR A 409 7.56 -14.67 -16.17
C TYR A 409 7.32 -15.54 -14.94
N ASN A 410 8.29 -16.39 -14.63
CA ASN A 410 8.32 -17.12 -13.37
C ASN A 410 9.30 -16.39 -12.42
N LEU A 411 8.83 -15.97 -11.24
CA LEU A 411 9.70 -15.31 -10.24
C LEU A 411 10.68 -16.29 -9.58
N ASN A 412 10.35 -17.59 -9.57
CA ASN A 412 11.13 -18.62 -8.88
C ASN A 412 12.17 -19.28 -9.79
N GLN A 413 12.19 -18.93 -11.08
CA GLN A 413 13.16 -19.48 -12.02
C GLN A 413 13.72 -18.37 -12.91
N PRO A 414 15.03 -18.40 -13.21
CA PRO A 414 15.61 -17.45 -14.16
C PRO A 414 14.94 -17.63 -15.52
N TYR A 415 14.23 -16.60 -15.98
CA TYR A 415 13.59 -16.63 -17.29
C TYR A 415 14.64 -16.65 -18.41
N LEU A 416 14.73 -17.77 -19.13
CA LEU A 416 15.72 -18.02 -20.19
C LEU A 416 15.41 -17.31 -21.52
N GLY A 417 14.23 -16.71 -21.66
CA GLY A 417 13.83 -15.97 -22.87
C GLY A 417 14.24 -14.49 -22.86
N HIS A 418 13.79 -13.74 -23.88
CA HIS A 418 14.00 -12.29 -23.93
C HIS A 418 13.22 -11.57 -22.82
N GLN A 419 13.96 -10.92 -21.92
CA GLN A 419 13.41 -10.18 -20.78
C GLN A 419 13.19 -8.71 -21.14
N SER A 420 12.06 -8.15 -20.68
CA SER A 420 11.82 -6.71 -20.75
C SER A 420 12.72 -5.95 -19.78
N GLN A 421 12.99 -4.68 -20.05
CA GLN A 421 13.77 -3.85 -19.12
C GLN A 421 13.04 -3.66 -17.78
N THR A 422 11.70 -3.64 -17.84
CA THR A 422 10.83 -3.57 -16.66
C THR A 422 10.97 -4.82 -15.81
N TRP A 423 10.94 -6.03 -16.41
CA TRP A 423 11.19 -7.27 -15.70
C TRP A 423 12.58 -7.31 -15.07
N LYS A 424 13.63 -6.95 -15.81
CA LYS A 424 15.00 -6.87 -15.26
C LYS A 424 15.07 -5.94 -14.06
N SER A 425 14.36 -4.82 -14.10
CA SER A 425 14.29 -3.85 -13.01
C SER A 425 13.60 -4.41 -11.77
N LEU A 426 12.51 -5.17 -11.94
CA LEU A 426 11.82 -5.85 -10.84
C LEU A 426 12.66 -7.00 -10.27
N TYR A 427 13.21 -7.85 -11.13
CA TYR A 427 14.02 -9.01 -10.73
C TYR A 427 15.27 -8.62 -9.95
N GLN A 428 15.91 -7.48 -10.26
CA GLN A 428 17.03 -6.93 -9.46
C GLN A 428 16.67 -6.63 -7.99
N THR A 429 15.38 -6.59 -7.65
CA THR A 429 14.90 -6.35 -6.28
C THR A 429 14.38 -7.61 -5.60
N HIS A 430 14.44 -8.75 -6.29
CA HIS A 430 14.10 -10.08 -5.77
C HIS A 430 14.88 -10.40 -4.49
N ASP A 431 16.20 -10.19 -4.49
CA ASP A 431 17.07 -10.44 -3.33
C ASP A 431 16.68 -9.59 -2.12
N ILE A 432 16.31 -8.33 -2.36
CA ILE A 432 15.85 -7.42 -1.30
C ILE A 432 14.55 -7.95 -0.68
N CYS A 433 13.64 -8.47 -1.51
CA CYS A 433 12.40 -9.06 -1.04
C CYS A 433 12.63 -10.36 -0.28
N ASN A 434 13.55 -11.22 -0.73
CA ASN A 434 13.89 -12.46 -0.03
C ASN A 434 14.56 -12.20 1.32
N LEU A 435 15.44 -11.19 1.41
CA LEU A 435 16.03 -10.76 2.68
C LEU A 435 14.98 -10.21 3.65
N GLY A 436 13.99 -9.47 3.13
CA GLY A 436 12.88 -8.94 3.92
C GLY A 436 11.77 -9.95 4.22
N LYS A 437 11.78 -11.13 3.58
CA LYS A 437 10.70 -12.13 3.66
C LYS A 437 10.74 -12.88 4.99
N GLY A 438 9.59 -12.90 5.66
CA GLY A 438 9.25 -13.84 6.71
C GLY A 438 8.03 -14.67 6.34
N TRP A 439 7.82 -15.76 7.07
CA TRP A 439 6.66 -16.63 6.94
C TRP A 439 5.76 -16.51 8.16
N LEU A 440 4.46 -16.40 7.94
CA LEU A 440 3.41 -16.54 8.93
C LEU A 440 2.92 -17.98 8.89
N ILE A 441 3.21 -18.73 9.95
CA ILE A 441 2.80 -20.12 10.12
C ILE A 441 1.30 -20.14 10.39
N ARG A 442 0.56 -20.89 9.56
CA ARG A 442 -0.88 -21.06 9.69
C ARG A 442 -1.24 -22.54 9.64
N ASP A 443 -1.54 -23.07 8.46
CA ASP A 443 -1.75 -24.52 8.29
C ASP A 443 -0.45 -25.32 8.27
N GLY A 444 0.70 -24.65 8.11
CA GLY A 444 2.02 -25.26 8.17
C GLY A 444 2.36 -26.15 6.98
N LYS A 445 1.50 -26.21 5.95
CA LYS A 445 1.58 -27.17 4.84
C LYS A 445 2.54 -26.73 3.74
N THR A 446 2.80 -25.43 3.61
CA THR A 446 3.59 -24.91 2.49
C THR A 446 5.05 -24.67 2.88
N ILE A 447 5.28 -24.23 4.11
CA ILE A 447 6.59 -23.84 4.64
C ILE A 447 7.44 -25.10 4.87
N ASN A 448 8.63 -25.16 4.28
CA ASN A 448 9.61 -26.21 4.58
C ASN A 448 10.31 -25.93 5.91
N PHE A 449 10.33 -26.92 6.79
CA PHE A 449 10.88 -26.79 8.14
C PHE A 449 12.37 -26.38 8.12
N TRP A 450 13.17 -26.90 7.19
CA TRP A 450 14.62 -26.69 7.19
C TRP A 450 15.12 -25.52 6.35
N HIS A 451 14.51 -25.30 5.17
CA HIS A 451 15.04 -24.44 4.11
C HIS A 451 14.34 -23.08 4.00
N ASP A 452 13.14 -22.94 4.57
CA ASP A 452 12.44 -21.66 4.58
C ASP A 452 12.86 -20.78 5.78
N HIS A 453 12.83 -19.47 5.58
CA HIS A 453 13.21 -18.49 6.59
C HIS A 453 12.01 -18.11 7.48
N TRP A 454 11.49 -19.07 8.24
CA TRP A 454 10.32 -18.89 9.11
C TRP A 454 10.65 -18.50 10.56
N LEU A 455 11.86 -18.75 11.03
CA LEU A 455 12.37 -18.28 12.33
C LEU A 455 13.09 -16.94 12.22
N GLU A 456 13.17 -16.21 13.34
CA GLU A 456 13.98 -14.98 13.43
C GLU A 456 15.49 -15.25 13.35
N LEU A 457 15.93 -16.46 13.68
CA LEU A 457 17.34 -16.88 13.64
C LEU A 457 17.89 -17.10 12.22
N GLY A 458 17.04 -17.15 11.20
CA GLY A 458 17.45 -17.50 9.84
C GLY A 458 16.86 -18.82 9.34
N VAL A 459 17.50 -19.39 8.32
CA VAL A 459 17.18 -20.71 7.76
C VAL A 459 17.78 -21.77 8.67
N LEU A 460 16.95 -22.66 9.25
CA LEU A 460 17.38 -23.67 10.22
C LEU A 460 18.53 -24.53 9.71
N ARG A 461 18.50 -24.93 8.43
CA ARG A 461 19.55 -25.74 7.82
C ARG A 461 20.95 -25.12 7.94
N ASN A 462 21.05 -23.79 7.97
CA ASN A 462 22.33 -23.09 8.09
C ASN A 462 22.85 -23.01 9.54
N LEU A 463 22.02 -23.38 10.53
CA LEU A 463 22.30 -23.28 11.96
C LEU A 463 22.66 -24.62 12.60
N ILE A 464 22.51 -25.73 11.88
CA ILE A 464 22.77 -27.08 12.37
C ILE A 464 23.80 -27.80 11.48
N SER A 465 24.51 -28.77 12.07
CA SER A 465 25.48 -29.64 11.37
C SER A 465 24.97 -31.07 11.32
N GLY A 466 25.29 -31.81 10.25
CA GLY A 466 24.89 -33.22 10.08
C GLY A 466 24.00 -33.47 8.85
N PRO A 467 23.94 -34.71 8.34
CA PRO A 467 23.06 -35.07 7.23
C PRO A 467 21.59 -35.10 7.66
N LEU A 468 20.70 -34.64 6.79
CA LEU A 468 19.26 -34.88 6.94
C LEU A 468 18.89 -36.12 6.13
N LEU A 469 17.98 -36.95 6.67
CA LEU A 469 17.39 -38.00 5.85
C LEU A 469 16.62 -37.37 4.67
N PRO A 470 16.58 -37.98 3.47
CA PRO A 470 15.91 -37.40 2.30
C PRO A 470 14.46 -36.99 2.55
N ASN A 471 13.73 -37.81 3.32
CA ASN A 471 12.34 -37.51 3.70
C ASN A 471 12.25 -36.36 4.71
N GLU A 472 13.22 -36.27 5.64
CA GLU A 472 13.25 -35.21 6.64
C GLU A 472 13.59 -33.84 6.04
N ALA A 473 14.44 -33.81 4.99
CA ALA A 473 14.77 -32.58 4.29
C ALA A 473 13.54 -31.88 3.67
N LEU A 474 12.48 -32.64 3.40
CA LEU A 474 11.24 -32.17 2.79
C LEU A 474 10.14 -31.82 3.80
N LEU A 475 10.37 -32.06 5.10
CA LEU A 475 9.38 -31.81 6.16
C LEU A 475 8.76 -30.43 6.06
N LYS A 476 7.44 -30.40 6.22
CA LYS A 476 6.65 -29.18 6.39
C LYS A 476 6.50 -28.87 7.88
N ILE A 477 6.13 -27.63 8.18
CA ILE A 477 5.94 -27.20 9.57
C ILE A 477 4.90 -28.07 10.28
N CYS A 478 3.80 -28.41 9.60
CA CYS A 478 2.74 -29.25 10.17
C CYS A 478 3.18 -30.69 10.47
N ASP A 479 4.24 -31.19 9.82
CA ASP A 479 4.74 -32.55 10.04
C ASP A 479 5.51 -32.68 11.37
N VAL A 480 5.85 -31.55 12.00
CA VAL A 480 6.55 -31.46 13.29
C VAL A 480 5.57 -31.06 14.41
N TRP A 481 4.28 -31.28 14.19
CA TRP A 481 3.23 -31.09 15.19
C TRP A 481 2.70 -32.44 15.70
N ASP A 482 2.33 -32.51 16.99
CA ASP A 482 1.60 -33.63 17.55
C ASP A 482 0.10 -33.59 17.19
N SER A 483 -0.67 -34.58 17.66
CA SER A 483 -2.12 -34.66 17.41
C SER A 483 -2.94 -33.54 18.06
N GLN A 484 -2.37 -32.83 19.04
CA GLN A 484 -2.93 -31.64 19.68
C GLN A 484 -2.40 -30.34 19.04
N GLY A 485 -1.59 -30.47 17.99
CA GLY A 485 -0.95 -29.40 17.25
C GLY A 485 0.32 -28.84 17.88
N ASN A 486 0.81 -29.34 19.02
CA ASN A 486 2.01 -28.82 19.68
C ASN A 486 3.28 -29.23 18.94
N TRP A 487 4.35 -28.45 19.07
CA TRP A 487 5.65 -28.79 18.50
C TRP A 487 6.17 -30.13 19.05
N ASN A 488 6.40 -31.09 18.17
CA ASN A 488 6.97 -32.39 18.49
C ASN A 488 8.40 -32.49 17.97
N LEU A 489 9.34 -31.79 18.64
CA LEU A 489 10.75 -31.80 18.22
C LEU A 489 11.43 -33.17 18.43
N GLN A 490 10.82 -34.06 19.23
CA GLN A 490 11.32 -35.41 19.47
C GLN A 490 11.15 -36.33 18.25
N SER A 491 10.30 -35.96 17.28
CA SER A 491 10.12 -36.73 16.05
C SER A 491 11.25 -36.56 15.04
N LEU A 492 12.19 -35.63 15.28
CA LEU A 492 13.33 -35.38 14.40
C LEU A 492 14.46 -36.37 14.70
N SER A 493 15.11 -36.91 13.66
CA SER A 493 16.27 -37.80 13.83
C SER A 493 17.49 -37.08 14.44
N LEU A 494 17.57 -35.76 14.29
CA LEU A 494 18.68 -34.94 14.75
C LEU A 494 18.27 -34.10 15.97
N GLN A 495 19.07 -34.17 17.03
CA GLN A 495 18.88 -33.34 18.21
C GLN A 495 19.26 -31.88 17.92
N LEU A 496 18.29 -30.99 18.05
CA LEU A 496 18.50 -29.56 17.87
C LEU A 496 19.22 -28.94 19.08
N PRO A 497 20.11 -27.95 18.88
CA PRO A 497 20.64 -27.14 19.97
C PRO A 497 19.52 -26.57 20.85
N SER A 498 19.74 -26.54 22.17
CA SER A 498 18.73 -26.09 23.15
C SER A 498 18.17 -24.69 22.82
N GLU A 499 19.05 -23.75 22.45
CA GLU A 499 18.64 -22.39 22.08
C GLU A 499 17.70 -22.37 20.87
N ILE A 500 18.00 -23.12 19.81
CA ILE A 500 17.15 -23.20 18.61
C ILE A 500 15.80 -23.80 18.97
N SER A 501 15.79 -24.85 19.79
CA SER A 501 14.55 -25.50 20.26
C SER A 501 13.66 -24.52 21.01
N LYS A 502 14.22 -23.69 21.89
CA LYS A 502 13.49 -22.65 22.64
C LYS A 502 12.86 -21.58 21.73
N PHE A 503 13.53 -21.21 20.62
CA PHE A 503 12.94 -20.30 19.63
C PHE A 503 11.79 -20.95 18.86
N ILE A 504 11.92 -22.24 18.51
CA ILE A 504 10.84 -22.97 17.81
C ILE A 504 9.61 -23.07 18.70
N LEU A 505 9.79 -23.48 19.96
CA LEU A 505 8.71 -23.63 20.93
C LEU A 505 7.94 -22.32 21.17
N ALA A 506 8.66 -21.19 21.19
CA ALA A 506 8.07 -19.86 21.36
C ALA A 506 7.35 -19.34 20.10
N THR A 507 7.55 -19.97 18.94
CA THR A 507 7.01 -19.49 17.67
C THR A 507 5.49 -19.69 17.61
N PRO A 508 4.70 -18.62 17.40
CA PRO A 508 3.24 -18.69 17.31
C PRO A 508 2.72 -19.67 16.26
N ARG A 509 1.71 -20.45 16.64
CA ARG A 509 0.90 -21.29 15.76
C ARG A 509 -0.59 -21.10 16.07
N PRO A 510 -1.50 -21.20 15.09
CA PRO A 510 -2.94 -21.14 15.37
C PRO A 510 -3.43 -22.38 16.13
N LEU A 511 -4.45 -22.23 16.98
CA LEU A 511 -5.14 -23.34 17.63
C LEU A 511 -5.95 -24.17 16.63
N ILE A 512 -6.57 -23.51 15.65
CA ILE A 512 -7.34 -24.14 14.58
C ILE A 512 -6.73 -23.73 13.24
N PRO A 513 -5.93 -24.60 12.60
CA PRO A 513 -5.32 -24.29 11.31
C PRO A 513 -6.37 -24.30 10.20
N GLY A 514 -6.88 -23.12 9.84
CA GLY A 514 -7.93 -22.97 8.81
C GLY A 514 -7.52 -22.17 7.57
N GLN A 515 -6.32 -21.56 7.57
CA GLN A 515 -5.85 -20.70 6.48
C GLN A 515 -4.49 -21.16 5.99
N ALA A 516 -4.24 -21.03 4.69
CA ALA A 516 -2.94 -21.29 4.10
C ALA A 516 -1.89 -20.34 4.69
N ASP A 517 -0.68 -20.86 4.92
CA ASP A 517 0.50 -20.06 5.26
C ASP A 517 0.67 -18.86 4.31
N CYS A 518 1.23 -17.78 4.81
CA CYS A 518 1.50 -16.60 4.00
C CYS A 518 2.80 -15.92 4.37
N ILE A 519 3.26 -15.00 3.53
CA ILE A 519 4.52 -14.28 3.73
C ILE A 519 4.25 -12.89 4.32
N TYR A 520 5.22 -12.37 5.07
CA TYR A 520 5.18 -11.00 5.60
C TYR A 520 6.55 -10.33 5.50
N TRP A 521 6.58 -9.00 5.68
CA TRP A 521 7.82 -8.22 5.64
C TRP A 521 8.40 -8.07 7.05
N LYS A 522 9.58 -8.64 7.31
CA LYS A 522 10.23 -8.69 8.63
C LYS A 522 10.62 -7.31 9.19
N ALA A 523 11.05 -6.37 8.34
CA ALA A 523 11.72 -5.15 8.80
C ALA A 523 10.79 -4.06 9.39
N THR A 524 9.53 -4.37 9.72
CA THR A 524 8.66 -3.43 10.44
C THR A 524 8.87 -3.64 11.94
N LYS A 525 9.53 -2.67 12.61
CA LYS A 525 9.87 -2.71 14.05
C LYS A 525 8.70 -3.06 14.98
N ASN A 526 7.45 -2.91 14.53
CA ASN A 526 6.26 -3.03 15.36
C ASN A 526 5.11 -3.84 14.70
N GLY A 527 5.38 -4.67 13.68
CA GLY A 527 4.32 -5.45 13.00
C GLY A 527 3.26 -4.64 12.23
N PHE A 528 3.35 -3.31 12.20
CA PHE A 528 2.45 -2.44 11.42
C PHE A 528 2.88 -2.37 9.95
N ILE A 529 1.96 -2.70 9.04
CA ILE A 529 2.07 -2.40 7.62
C ILE A 529 2.19 -0.88 7.44
N PHE A 530 3.12 -0.43 6.59
CA PHE A 530 3.23 0.95 6.15
C PHE A 530 1.86 1.47 5.64
N GLN A 531 1.19 2.31 6.43
CA GLN A 531 -0.07 2.92 6.02
C GLN A 531 0.18 4.27 5.31
N PRO A 532 -0.32 4.48 4.09
CA PRO A 532 -0.23 5.77 3.40
C PRO A 532 -0.85 6.96 4.17
N THR A 533 -1.80 6.69 5.07
CA THR A 533 -2.43 7.67 5.97
C THR A 533 -1.45 8.29 6.97
N GLU A 534 -0.34 7.60 7.28
CA GLU A 534 0.77 8.13 8.08
C GLU A 534 1.42 9.34 7.40
N VAL A 535 1.40 9.43 6.06
CA VAL A 535 2.01 10.58 5.35
C VAL A 535 1.22 11.86 5.61
N MET A 536 -0.11 11.78 5.68
CA MET A 536 -0.96 12.93 6.04
C MET A 536 -0.87 13.27 7.53
N LYS A 537 -0.79 12.25 8.41
CA LYS A 537 -0.55 12.46 9.85
C LYS A 537 0.82 13.06 10.12
N LYS A 538 1.85 12.62 9.39
CA LYS A 538 3.24 13.09 9.49
C LYS A 538 3.44 14.43 8.78
N ALA A 539 2.73 14.71 7.70
CA ALA A 539 2.68 16.06 7.12
C ALA A 539 1.94 17.05 8.04
N LYS A 540 0.85 16.62 8.69
CA LYS A 540 0.21 17.39 9.77
C LYS A 540 1.13 17.55 10.96
N SER A 541 1.80 16.50 11.44
CA SER A 541 2.75 16.59 12.56
C SER A 541 3.92 17.49 12.19
N LEU A 542 4.51 17.39 11.00
CA LEU A 542 5.58 18.29 10.56
C LEU A 542 5.11 19.74 10.40
N ALA A 543 3.87 19.96 9.97
CA ALA A 543 3.27 21.29 9.92
C ALA A 543 2.95 21.84 11.32
N ILE A 544 2.54 20.97 12.24
CA ILE A 544 2.29 21.26 13.65
C ILE A 544 3.61 21.53 14.39
N ASP A 545 4.65 20.73 14.17
CA ASP A 545 6.00 20.90 14.70
C ASP A 545 6.64 22.18 14.15
N PHE A 546 6.39 22.52 12.88
CA PHE A 546 6.74 23.82 12.31
C PHE A 546 5.99 24.98 12.98
N PHE A 547 4.71 24.78 13.34
CA PHE A 547 3.90 25.78 14.04
C PHE A 547 4.31 25.95 15.51
N TYR A 548 4.71 24.87 16.19
CA TYR A 548 5.16 24.86 17.60
C TYR A 548 6.66 25.12 17.79
N SER A 549 7.46 25.14 16.72
CA SER A 549 8.86 25.62 16.76
C SER A 549 8.97 27.14 16.63
N LEU A 550 7.84 27.83 16.50
CA LEU A 550 7.72 29.26 16.80
C LEU A 550 7.82 29.45 18.32
N PRO A 551 8.56 30.46 18.82
CA PRO A 551 8.86 30.58 20.23
C PRO A 551 7.61 30.89 21.06
N HIS A 552 7.10 29.89 21.77
CA HIS A 552 6.14 30.04 22.86
C HIS A 552 6.63 29.25 24.08
N LYS A 553 6.57 29.89 25.26
CA LYS A 553 6.74 29.24 26.56
C LYS A 553 5.53 28.33 26.80
N ASN A 554 5.76 27.05 27.08
CA ASN A 554 4.71 26.14 27.55
C ASN A 554 5.07 25.63 28.95
N ASP A 555 4.21 25.94 29.92
CA ASP A 555 4.13 25.28 31.21
C ASP A 555 3.51 23.89 31.02
N LYS A 556 4.12 22.86 31.63
CA LYS A 556 3.51 21.53 31.73
C LYS A 556 2.53 21.52 32.91
N PRO A 557 1.35 20.89 32.78
CA PRO A 557 0.44 20.74 33.92
C PRO A 557 1.09 19.85 35.01
N PRO A 558 0.74 20.08 36.30
CA PRO A 558 1.23 19.28 37.41
C PRO A 558 0.69 17.84 37.33
N LYS A 559 1.54 16.86 37.67
CA LYS A 559 1.16 15.46 37.77
C LYS A 559 0.36 15.23 39.05
N VAL A 560 -0.73 14.47 38.97
CA VAL A 560 -1.58 14.13 40.12
C VAL A 560 -1.26 12.69 40.56
N GLU A 561 -1.08 12.48 41.86
CA GLU A 561 -0.92 11.14 42.45
C GLU A 561 -2.27 10.46 42.62
N ASN A 562 -2.45 9.31 41.98
CA ASN A 562 -3.62 8.45 42.15
C ASN A 562 -3.21 7.13 42.81
N LEU A 563 -3.99 6.63 43.76
CA LEU A 563 -3.81 5.31 44.36
C LEU A 563 -4.47 4.24 43.50
N ILE A 564 -3.72 3.18 43.20
CA ILE A 564 -4.14 2.10 42.31
C ILE A 564 -4.00 0.78 43.05
N GLY A 565 -5.11 0.03 43.15
CA GLY A 565 -5.16 -1.31 43.72
C GLY A 565 -5.99 -2.24 42.85
N TRP A 566 -5.85 -3.55 43.07
CA TRP A 566 -6.71 -4.52 42.41
C TRP A 566 -8.15 -4.42 42.95
N THR A 567 -9.15 -4.66 42.08
CA THR A 567 -10.56 -4.66 42.45
C THR A 567 -11.26 -5.93 41.95
N PRO A 568 -12.20 -6.51 42.70
CA PRO A 568 -12.94 -7.68 42.24
C PRO A 568 -13.87 -7.36 41.05
N PRO A 569 -14.19 -8.35 40.20
CA PRO A 569 -15.16 -8.16 39.11
C PRO A 569 -16.60 -8.04 39.66
N PRO A 570 -17.55 -7.53 38.85
CA PRO A 570 -18.96 -7.52 39.21
C PRO A 570 -19.49 -8.93 39.54
N THR A 571 -20.53 -9.01 40.38
CA THR A 571 -21.17 -10.29 40.72
C THR A 571 -21.59 -11.07 39.47
N GLY A 572 -21.24 -12.36 39.43
CA GLY A 572 -21.50 -13.23 38.28
C GLY A 572 -20.49 -13.11 37.14
N PHE A 573 -19.40 -12.36 37.32
CA PHE A 573 -18.23 -12.37 36.44
C PHE A 573 -17.03 -13.00 37.14
N VAL A 574 -16.19 -13.66 36.35
CA VAL A 574 -14.84 -14.05 36.74
C VAL A 574 -13.85 -13.04 36.15
N LYS A 575 -12.78 -12.73 36.88
CA LYS A 575 -11.70 -11.86 36.40
C LYS A 575 -10.46 -12.68 36.07
N LEU A 576 -9.96 -12.53 34.85
CA LEU A 576 -8.69 -13.06 34.37
C LEU A 576 -7.66 -11.93 34.35
N ASN A 577 -6.67 -12.01 35.23
CA ASN A 577 -5.48 -11.17 35.18
C ASN A 577 -4.35 -11.95 34.47
N ILE A 578 -3.56 -11.27 33.63
CA ILE A 578 -2.45 -11.86 32.85
C ILE A 578 -1.22 -10.95 32.92
N ASP A 579 -0.02 -11.55 32.81
CA ASP A 579 1.25 -10.84 32.61
C ASP A 579 2.26 -11.71 31.82
N GLY A 580 3.21 -11.06 31.15
CA GLY A 580 4.33 -11.66 30.43
C GLY A 580 5.69 -11.22 30.96
N SER A 581 6.54 -12.18 31.34
CA SER A 581 7.90 -11.92 31.81
C SER A 581 8.95 -12.28 30.75
N VAL A 582 9.94 -11.41 30.54
CA VAL A 582 11.08 -11.68 29.63
C VAL A 582 12.41 -11.24 30.23
N LEU A 583 13.34 -12.17 30.35
CA LEU A 583 14.73 -11.92 30.72
C LEU A 583 15.53 -11.47 29.49
N ARG A 584 15.90 -10.18 29.43
CA ARG A 584 16.71 -9.55 28.35
C ARG A 584 16.03 -9.56 26.97
N ASN A 585 14.92 -8.84 26.82
CA ASN A 585 14.08 -8.77 25.60
C ASN A 585 14.84 -8.50 24.27
N PRO A 586 14.80 -9.42 23.27
CA PRO A 586 14.21 -10.76 23.31
C PRO A 586 15.09 -11.76 24.05
N GLY A 587 14.48 -12.61 24.88
CA GLY A 587 15.21 -13.58 25.70
C GLY A 587 14.27 -14.60 26.34
N HIS A 588 14.73 -15.29 27.39
CA HIS A 588 13.91 -16.29 28.08
C HIS A 588 12.59 -15.66 28.55
N ALA A 589 11.49 -16.24 28.11
CA ALA A 589 10.17 -15.67 28.24
C ALA A 589 9.20 -16.67 28.86
N SER A 590 8.26 -16.12 29.61
CA SER A 590 7.21 -16.87 30.31
C SER A 590 5.97 -16.00 30.44
N SER A 591 4.84 -16.64 30.69
CA SER A 591 3.58 -15.97 30.98
C SER A 591 2.91 -16.57 32.20
N GLY A 592 2.05 -15.79 32.83
CA GLY A 592 1.26 -16.23 33.97
C GLY A 592 -0.11 -15.57 33.96
N GLY A 593 -1.05 -16.21 34.66
CA GLY A 593 -2.39 -15.67 34.80
C GLY A 593 -3.18 -16.28 35.94
N LEU A 594 -4.24 -15.60 36.33
CA LEU A 594 -5.09 -15.95 37.46
C LEU A 594 -6.55 -15.61 37.19
N LEU A 595 -7.41 -16.60 37.46
CA LEU A 595 -8.84 -16.47 37.51
C LEU A 595 -9.32 -16.28 38.95
N ARG A 596 -10.08 -15.21 39.19
CA ARG A 596 -10.71 -14.90 40.48
C ARG A 596 -12.21 -14.67 40.35
N ASP A 597 -12.99 -15.13 41.33
CA ASP A 597 -14.42 -14.89 41.39
C ASP A 597 -14.75 -13.44 41.80
N SER A 598 -16.04 -13.10 41.89
CA SER A 598 -16.49 -11.76 42.32
C SER A 598 -16.24 -11.43 43.79
N ASN A 599 -15.83 -12.42 44.60
CA ASN A 599 -15.40 -12.21 45.99
C ASN A 599 -13.87 -12.09 46.08
N GLY A 600 -13.15 -12.21 44.96
CA GLY A 600 -11.69 -12.23 44.92
C GLY A 600 -11.05 -13.56 45.28
N ASN A 601 -11.84 -14.63 45.44
CA ASN A 601 -11.31 -15.96 45.72
C ASN A 601 -10.58 -16.53 44.52
N TRP A 602 -9.53 -17.30 44.80
CA TRP A 602 -8.78 -18.05 43.80
C TRP A 602 -9.67 -19.12 43.16
N ILE A 603 -9.78 -19.09 41.82
CA ILE A 603 -10.38 -20.20 41.06
C ILE A 603 -9.25 -21.08 40.54
N GLN A 604 -8.35 -20.51 39.74
CA GLN A 604 -7.22 -21.23 39.18
C GLN A 604 -6.15 -20.25 38.68
N GLY A 605 -4.88 -20.62 38.82
CA GLY A 605 -3.76 -19.86 38.24
C GLY A 605 -2.88 -20.75 37.39
N PHE A 606 -2.00 -20.13 36.61
CA PHE A 606 -1.03 -20.85 35.79
C PHE A 606 0.29 -20.10 35.63
N SER A 607 1.34 -20.87 35.34
CA SER A 607 2.65 -20.39 34.89
C SER A 607 3.08 -21.21 33.68
N HIS A 608 3.66 -20.55 32.67
CA HIS A 608 4.03 -21.19 31.42
C HIS A 608 5.38 -20.67 30.92
N PHE A 609 6.36 -21.56 30.77
CA PHE A 609 7.62 -21.26 30.10
C PHE A 609 7.48 -21.33 28.57
N LEU A 610 7.74 -20.22 27.89
CA LEU A 610 7.48 -20.07 26.45
C LEU A 610 8.70 -20.33 25.57
N GLY A 611 9.91 -20.34 26.14
CA GLY A 611 11.17 -20.39 25.39
C GLY A 611 11.79 -19.00 25.22
N ILE A 612 12.26 -18.65 24.02
CA ILE A 612 12.91 -17.35 23.76
C ILE A 612 12.02 -16.49 22.84
N THR A 613 11.51 -15.38 23.38
CA THR A 613 10.70 -14.42 22.62
C THR A 613 10.73 -13.01 23.24
N ASN A 614 9.92 -12.10 22.71
CA ASN A 614 9.78 -10.74 23.21
C ASN A 614 8.56 -10.56 24.12
N SER A 615 8.52 -9.44 24.84
CA SER A 615 7.46 -9.11 25.80
C SER A 615 6.07 -9.13 25.19
N LEU A 616 5.88 -8.55 24.01
CA LEU A 616 4.57 -8.52 23.35
C LEU A 616 4.03 -9.94 23.07
N VAL A 617 4.90 -10.87 22.67
CA VAL A 617 4.53 -12.25 22.39
C VAL A 617 4.23 -13.00 23.69
N ALA A 618 5.01 -12.77 24.75
CA ALA A 618 4.75 -13.37 26.07
C ALA A 618 3.36 -13.00 26.62
N GLU A 619 2.97 -11.73 26.49
CA GLU A 619 1.64 -11.23 26.88
C GLU A 619 0.52 -11.88 26.05
N LEU A 620 0.71 -12.00 24.74
CA LEU A 620 -0.27 -12.64 23.84
C LEU A 620 -0.44 -14.13 24.15
N TRP A 621 0.64 -14.82 24.52
CA TRP A 621 0.58 -16.20 24.98
C TRP A 621 -0.18 -16.33 26.29
N GLY A 622 0.14 -15.50 27.30
CA GLY A 622 -0.58 -15.49 28.57
C GLY A 622 -2.07 -15.24 28.38
N LEU A 623 -2.45 -14.35 27.46
CA LEU A 623 -3.85 -14.12 27.12
C LEU A 623 -4.50 -15.35 26.50
N ARG A 624 -3.85 -15.98 25.52
CA ARG A 624 -4.40 -17.17 24.85
C ARG A 624 -4.60 -18.33 25.84
N ASP A 625 -3.60 -18.57 26.68
CA ASP A 625 -3.61 -19.66 27.65
C ASP A 625 -4.66 -19.41 28.73
N GLY A 626 -4.75 -18.18 29.26
CA GLY A 626 -5.77 -17.80 30.23
C GLY A 626 -7.19 -17.89 29.68
N LEU A 627 -7.43 -17.47 28.43
CA LEU A 627 -8.73 -17.63 27.77
C LEU A 627 -9.08 -19.10 27.52
N THR A 628 -8.10 -19.91 27.14
CA THR A 628 -8.27 -21.36 26.94
C THR A 628 -8.65 -22.03 28.27
N LEU A 629 -7.92 -21.74 29.34
CA LEU A 629 -8.21 -22.23 30.69
C LEU A 629 -9.62 -21.83 31.15
N ALA A 630 -10.01 -20.56 30.94
CA ALA A 630 -11.33 -20.09 31.33
C ALA A 630 -12.47 -20.80 30.58
N ARG A 631 -12.27 -21.08 29.28
CA ARG A 631 -13.21 -21.85 28.46
C ARG A 631 -13.31 -23.29 28.95
N ASP A 632 -12.19 -23.92 29.25
CA ASP A 632 -12.13 -25.33 29.70
C ASP A 632 -12.77 -25.50 31.09
N LEU A 633 -12.77 -24.44 31.92
CA LEU A 633 -13.54 -24.35 33.17
C LEU A 633 -15.02 -23.99 32.98
N HIS A 634 -15.50 -23.88 31.74
CA HIS A 634 -16.89 -23.53 31.41
C HIS A 634 -17.34 -22.16 31.97
N ILE A 635 -16.42 -21.20 32.09
CA ILE A 635 -16.76 -19.82 32.52
C ILE A 635 -17.48 -19.10 31.38
N SER A 636 -18.65 -18.51 31.64
CA SER A 636 -19.48 -17.83 30.64
C SER A 636 -19.27 -16.31 30.57
N ARG A 637 -18.92 -15.66 31.69
CA ARG A 637 -18.83 -14.19 31.83
C ARG A 637 -17.48 -13.78 32.40
N LEU A 638 -16.68 -13.05 31.61
CA LEU A 638 -15.26 -12.82 31.89
C LEU A 638 -14.89 -11.32 31.82
N VAL A 639 -14.10 -10.86 32.79
CA VAL A 639 -13.36 -9.59 32.73
C VAL A 639 -11.89 -9.92 32.55
N VAL A 640 -11.27 -9.42 31.49
CA VAL A 640 -9.85 -9.65 31.19
C VAL A 640 -9.06 -8.38 31.45
N GLU A 641 -8.00 -8.50 32.24
CA GLU A 641 -7.11 -7.43 32.64
C GLU A 641 -5.66 -7.75 32.28
N LEU A 642 -5.05 -6.82 31.55
CA LEU A 642 -3.64 -6.87 31.16
C LEU A 642 -3.04 -5.46 31.22
N ASP A 643 -1.76 -5.37 31.58
CA ASP A 643 -1.03 -4.09 31.65
C ASP A 643 -0.32 -3.74 30.32
N ALA A 644 -0.32 -4.66 29.36
CA ALA A 644 0.18 -4.46 28.01
C ALA A 644 -0.85 -3.74 27.12
N LYS A 645 -0.90 -2.39 27.16
CA LYS A 645 -1.75 -1.58 26.27
C LYS A 645 -1.64 -1.95 24.78
N ALA A 646 -0.43 -2.33 24.33
CA ALA A 646 -0.18 -2.76 22.96
C ALA A 646 -1.05 -3.97 22.56
N VAL A 647 -1.21 -4.96 23.44
CA VAL A 647 -2.05 -6.15 23.20
C VAL A 647 -3.52 -5.75 23.11
N ILE A 648 -4.00 -4.90 24.01
CA ILE A 648 -5.39 -4.39 23.98
C ILE A 648 -5.68 -3.67 22.66
N ASP A 649 -4.76 -2.82 22.22
CA ASP A 649 -4.93 -2.07 20.97
C ASP A 649 -4.88 -2.99 19.73
N LEU A 650 -4.17 -4.13 19.81
CA LEU A 650 -4.20 -5.17 18.77
C LEU A 650 -5.53 -5.92 18.71
N LEU A 651 -6.24 -6.09 19.83
CA LEU A 651 -7.50 -6.84 19.87
C LEU A 651 -8.73 -6.03 19.42
N LYS A 652 -8.67 -4.70 19.49
CA LYS A 652 -9.78 -3.82 19.06
C LYS A 652 -10.12 -4.01 17.58
N PRO A 653 -11.41 -3.99 17.21
CA PRO A 653 -11.83 -4.04 15.81
C PRO A 653 -11.41 -2.74 15.10
N VAL A 654 -10.38 -2.81 14.24
CA VAL A 654 -9.93 -1.67 13.43
C VAL A 654 -10.63 -1.69 12.07
N PRO A 655 -11.34 -0.63 11.65
CA PRO A 655 -12.17 -0.65 10.44
C PRO A 655 -11.44 -0.87 9.09
N ARG A 656 -10.10 -0.84 9.03
CA ARG A 656 -9.37 -0.68 7.75
C ARG A 656 -8.01 -1.37 7.60
N THR A 657 -7.64 -2.33 8.45
CA THR A 657 -6.45 -3.13 8.18
C THR A 657 -6.68 -4.61 8.43
N PRO A 658 -6.45 -5.47 7.44
CA PRO A 658 -6.34 -6.89 7.71
C PRO A 658 -5.08 -7.11 8.55
N PHE A 659 -5.25 -7.51 9.81
CA PHE A 659 -4.16 -8.01 10.67
C PHE A 659 -3.53 -9.31 10.12
N VAL A 660 -4.06 -9.82 9.01
CA VAL A 660 -3.64 -11.00 8.24
C VAL A 660 -2.12 -11.06 8.02
N THR A 661 -1.41 -9.93 7.93
CA THR A 661 0.05 -9.92 7.72
C THR A 661 0.87 -9.56 8.97
N HIS A 662 0.28 -9.52 10.17
CA HIS A 662 1.01 -9.27 11.41
C HIS A 662 1.86 -10.50 11.77
N PRO A 663 3.14 -10.34 12.21
CA PRO A 663 4.02 -11.46 12.60
C PRO A 663 3.39 -12.45 13.59
N TYR A 664 2.58 -11.92 14.52
CA TYR A 664 1.89 -12.69 15.57
C TYR A 664 0.38 -12.84 15.32
N SER A 665 -0.05 -12.75 14.06
CA SER A 665 -1.47 -12.86 13.66
C SER A 665 -2.12 -14.14 14.19
N ALA A 666 -1.40 -15.26 14.22
CA ALA A 666 -1.90 -16.52 14.78
C ALA A 666 -2.41 -16.38 16.23
N LEU A 667 -1.60 -15.82 17.14
CA LEU A 667 -2.01 -15.60 18.54
C LEU A 667 -3.13 -14.57 18.66
N ILE A 668 -3.07 -13.49 17.86
CA ILE A 668 -4.09 -12.43 17.89
C ILE A 668 -5.45 -12.99 17.45
N ASP A 669 -5.46 -13.77 16.37
CA ASP A 669 -6.67 -14.36 15.82
C ASP A 669 -7.21 -15.46 16.74
N ASP A 670 -6.36 -16.29 17.35
CA ASP A 670 -6.76 -17.24 18.39
C ASP A 670 -7.44 -16.52 19.57
N CYS A 671 -6.81 -15.46 20.10
CA CYS A 671 -7.39 -14.68 21.21
C CYS A 671 -8.74 -14.09 20.82
N ARG A 672 -8.87 -13.52 19.61
CA ARG A 672 -10.16 -12.99 19.12
C ARG A 672 -11.23 -14.07 19.02
N CYS A 673 -10.89 -15.23 18.46
CA CYS A 673 -11.80 -16.37 18.35
C CYS A 673 -12.23 -16.86 19.74
N LEU A 674 -11.31 -17.01 20.68
CA LEU A 674 -11.61 -17.40 22.07
C LEU A 674 -12.49 -16.37 22.77
N LEU A 675 -12.26 -15.07 22.58
CA LEU A 675 -13.11 -14.02 23.15
C LEU A 675 -14.58 -14.15 22.70
N HIS A 676 -14.83 -14.66 21.49
CA HIS A 676 -16.18 -14.92 20.98
C HIS A 676 -16.86 -16.18 21.56
N THR A 677 -16.15 -17.03 22.32
CA THR A 677 -16.76 -18.20 22.96
C THR A 677 -17.46 -17.88 24.27
N PHE A 678 -17.30 -16.67 24.80
CA PHE A 678 -17.91 -16.22 26.06
C PHE A 678 -19.23 -15.47 25.81
N GLU A 679 -20.22 -15.62 26.70
CA GLU A 679 -21.50 -14.89 26.64
C GLU A 679 -21.28 -13.38 26.75
N ARG A 680 -20.41 -12.98 27.68
CA ARG A 680 -19.99 -11.60 27.89
C ARG A 680 -18.51 -11.54 28.26
N VAL A 681 -17.74 -10.75 27.51
CA VAL A 681 -16.34 -10.48 27.82
C VAL A 681 -16.04 -8.99 27.76
N VAL A 682 -15.29 -8.50 28.75
CA VAL A 682 -14.79 -7.11 28.80
C VAL A 682 -13.28 -7.15 28.90
N ILE A 683 -12.58 -6.41 28.04
CA ILE A 683 -11.12 -6.30 28.07
C ILE A 683 -10.75 -4.89 28.50
N GLN A 684 -9.91 -4.77 29.52
CA GLN A 684 -9.49 -3.48 30.05
C GLN A 684 -8.01 -3.46 30.42
N HIS A 685 -7.47 -2.24 30.44
CA HIS A 685 -6.08 -2.00 30.81
C HIS A 685 -5.95 -1.96 32.32
N ALA A 686 -5.11 -2.85 32.87
CA ALA A 686 -4.68 -2.78 34.25
C ALA A 686 -3.42 -1.93 34.37
N HIS A 687 -3.25 -1.30 35.51
CA HIS A 687 -1.98 -0.65 35.84
C HIS A 687 -1.07 -1.69 36.48
N ARG A 688 0.25 -1.56 36.30
CA ARG A 688 1.23 -2.52 36.83
C ARG A 688 1.10 -2.69 38.35
N GLU A 689 0.75 -1.61 39.04
CA GLU A 689 0.50 -1.54 40.47
C GLU A 689 -0.69 -2.40 40.95
N SER A 690 -1.60 -2.81 40.05
CA SER A 690 -2.71 -3.71 40.36
C SER A 690 -2.50 -5.14 39.85
N ASN A 691 -1.29 -5.50 39.38
CA ASN A 691 -1.00 -6.77 38.71
C ASN A 691 0.13 -7.60 39.36
N PHE A 692 0.50 -7.31 40.62
CA PHE A 692 1.65 -7.95 41.29
C PHE A 692 1.56 -9.47 41.37
N CYS A 693 0.38 -10.02 41.64
CA CYS A 693 0.18 -11.48 41.63
C CYS A 693 0.58 -12.09 40.27
N MET A 694 0.35 -11.37 39.16
CA MET A 694 0.61 -11.90 37.82
C MET A 694 2.08 -11.79 37.46
N ASP A 695 2.74 -10.69 37.85
CA ASP A 695 4.20 -10.53 37.70
C ASP A 695 4.95 -11.68 38.38
N LEU A 696 4.49 -12.16 39.54
CA LEU A 696 5.06 -13.32 40.23
C LEU A 696 4.80 -14.64 39.50
N LEU A 697 3.55 -14.91 39.09
CA LEU A 697 3.22 -16.12 38.32
C LEU A 697 3.96 -16.18 36.98
N ALA A 698 4.08 -15.05 36.28
CA ALA A 698 4.83 -14.96 35.04
C ALA A 698 6.33 -15.20 35.28
N LYS A 699 6.92 -14.60 36.33
CA LYS A 699 8.33 -14.84 36.69
C LYS A 699 8.63 -16.28 37.05
N GLU A 700 7.73 -16.95 37.79
CA GLU A 700 7.89 -18.36 38.16
C GLU A 700 7.98 -19.27 36.93
N GLY A 701 7.33 -18.92 35.83
CA GLY A 701 7.48 -19.63 34.57
C GLY A 701 8.95 -19.72 34.09
N ASN A 702 9.84 -18.78 34.46
CA ASN A 702 11.27 -18.88 34.12
C ASN A 702 12.03 -19.91 34.97
N ASN A 703 11.47 -20.38 36.08
CA ASN A 703 12.07 -21.41 36.93
C ASN A 703 11.69 -22.83 36.45
N LEU A 704 10.72 -22.95 35.55
CA LEU A 704 10.25 -24.22 34.95
C LEU A 704 11.14 -24.70 33.77
N LEU A 705 12.43 -24.35 33.79
CA LEU A 705 13.36 -24.68 32.72
C LEU A 705 13.36 -26.20 32.49
N ASP A 706 13.16 -26.59 31.22
CA ASP A 706 13.07 -27.97 30.69
C ASP A 706 11.66 -28.54 30.45
N SER A 707 10.58 -27.81 30.80
CA SER A 707 9.21 -28.17 30.39
C SER A 707 8.46 -26.96 29.83
N CYS A 708 8.16 -26.98 28.53
CA CYS A 708 7.24 -26.02 27.89
C CYS A 708 5.76 -26.38 28.11
N ALA A 709 5.46 -27.22 29.11
CA ALA A 709 4.09 -27.47 29.50
C ALA A 709 3.60 -26.36 30.45
N ILE A 710 2.34 -25.97 30.28
CA ILE A 710 1.66 -25.09 31.23
C ILE A 710 1.50 -25.80 32.58
N VAL A 711 1.91 -25.14 33.66
CA VAL A 711 1.68 -25.62 35.03
C VAL A 711 0.44 -24.94 35.57
N ILE A 712 -0.54 -25.75 35.96
CA ILE A 712 -1.83 -25.28 36.47
C ILE A 712 -1.87 -25.44 37.98
N TYR A 713 -2.24 -24.36 38.67
CA TYR A 713 -2.33 -24.29 40.13
C TYR A 713 -3.80 -24.23 40.56
N ALA A 714 -4.31 -25.34 41.09
CA ALA A 714 -5.66 -25.42 41.65
C ALA A 714 -5.81 -24.65 42.98
N SER A 715 -4.71 -24.34 43.66
CA SER A 715 -4.67 -23.52 44.88
C SER A 715 -3.53 -22.50 44.82
N PRO A 716 -3.60 -21.38 45.56
CA PRO A 716 -2.57 -20.35 45.55
C PRO A 716 -1.18 -20.89 45.95
N PRO A 717 -0.15 -20.76 45.11
CA PRO A 717 1.22 -21.12 45.47
C PRO A 717 1.76 -20.19 46.56
N SER A 718 2.64 -20.70 47.42
CA SER A 718 3.18 -19.97 48.59
C SER A 718 3.79 -18.61 48.23
N PHE A 719 4.41 -18.49 47.07
CA PHE A 719 5.04 -17.25 46.61
C PHE A 719 4.05 -16.15 46.19
N VAL A 720 2.76 -16.46 45.97
CA VAL A 720 1.72 -15.48 45.57
C VAL A 720 0.85 -15.05 46.76
N VAL A 721 0.76 -15.87 47.82
CA VAL A 721 -0.19 -15.70 48.93
C VAL A 721 -0.14 -14.31 49.57
N SER A 722 1.04 -13.73 49.75
CA SER A 722 1.20 -12.40 50.37
C SER A 722 0.52 -11.29 49.57
N HIS A 723 0.69 -11.28 48.25
CA HIS A 723 0.06 -10.29 47.38
C HIS A 723 -1.43 -10.58 47.18
N LEU A 724 -1.84 -11.86 47.17
CA LEU A 724 -3.25 -12.23 47.12
C LEU A 724 -4.01 -11.74 48.36
N LEU A 725 -3.39 -11.86 49.55
CA LEU A 725 -3.93 -11.31 50.79
C LEU A 725 -3.97 -9.77 50.74
N ALA A 726 -2.91 -9.12 50.24
CA ALA A 726 -2.90 -7.66 50.08
C ALA A 726 -4.04 -7.17 49.16
N ASP A 727 -4.31 -7.85 48.06
CA ASP A 727 -5.43 -7.57 47.16
C ASP A 727 -6.78 -7.73 47.90
N SER A 728 -6.94 -8.80 48.70
CA SER A 728 -8.16 -9.04 49.48
C SER A 728 -8.40 -8.00 50.57
N LEU A 729 -7.33 -7.39 51.08
CA LEU A 729 -7.36 -6.31 52.08
C LEU A 729 -7.49 -4.91 51.44
N GLY A 730 -7.57 -4.82 50.11
CA GLY A 730 -7.74 -3.55 49.39
C GLY A 730 -6.49 -2.67 49.34
N ALA A 731 -5.29 -3.27 49.36
CA ALA A 731 -4.04 -2.54 49.24
C ALA A 731 -3.97 -1.72 47.92
N SER A 732 -3.48 -0.49 48.00
CA SER A 732 -3.31 0.39 46.84
C SER A 732 -1.97 1.12 46.88
N TYR A 733 -1.43 1.43 45.70
CA TYR A 733 -0.09 1.98 45.52
C TYR A 733 -0.14 3.27 44.70
N PRO A 734 0.71 4.27 45.01
CA PRO A 734 0.68 5.55 44.33
C PRO A 734 1.25 5.48 42.91
N ARG A 735 0.56 6.16 41.97
CA ARG A 735 1.02 6.38 40.59
C ARG A 735 0.84 7.84 40.19
N LEU A 736 1.90 8.43 39.64
CA LEU A 736 1.89 9.77 39.06
C LEU A 736 1.36 9.72 37.61
N LEU A 737 0.21 10.34 37.34
CA LEU A 737 -0.38 10.46 36.00
C LEU A 737 -0.06 11.81 35.34
#